data_AF-A0A2M8RT66-F1
#
_entry.id   AF-A0A2M8RT66-F1
#
_cell.length_a   1.000
_cell.length_b   1.000
_cell.length_c   1.000
_cell.angle_alpha   90.00
_cell.angle_beta   90.00
_cell.angle_gamma   90.00
#
_symmetry.space_group_name_H-M   'P 1'
#
loop_
_entity.id
_entity.type
_entity.pdbx_description
1 polymer ?
#
loop_
_entity_poly.entity_id
_entity_poly.type
_entity_poly.pdbx_seq_one_letter_code
_entity_poly.pdbx_strand_id
1 'polypeptide(L)'
;SNGIDAGNTKITNVTAGSEDNDAVNFSQLNATNQNVANNTANITKNAAEIAKGIKFGNGTNANQYQLGDTLNVTSGNANIISETIDGGVKLTLADSINLSSVTAGGTVLNSSGLTAGNVKVSSGGIDAGNTKITNVTAGTSDNDAVNLSQLNTSVAAAKTEVKAGTNIAGVTESKGDKGQTVYTVHANASTVTNASSEVKVTPTMKDNNVTEYAVDLSDAAKANITKGVEAKSAVDKGIKFGNGTKANQYQLGDTLNVTSGNANIISETIAGGVKLTLADSINLSSVTAGGTVLNSSGLTAGNVKVSSNGIDAGNNQITNVSTGTADTDAVNVKQLKQQAAAAKTEVKAGTNVASVDAKVGENGQTVYTVNANGTAVKAGDGLSVSSSLDKEKNVTTYTVALNDETKRQLAKEESVVAGSKNVTVTADKKNATGGTEFVVDIAKDLDLSKDGSLTIGNTVVNNDGLKVGDTVVNKDGVKVGDVSITAEGINAGNKTVSNVADGVKDTDAVNVRQLKEIAKTASKGWNLSVNNGKNSGNVAPGDSVDLRSADNNVVVSKEGNNVSFALNNELSIGGKNGKDGSLGVKGADGKDGVVANGDGTLVINGKNGVDGKAGANATLTVAEGQKTLDETGSNSTRIVYTDGKNTTQEVATMKDGLRFAGNQGAILNKKLNETLSIEGGLDNQQAASSKNVRVDSENGKLIVKLAENAQFTRVTTGKTSMSDAGIQAGNVKIDANTGKISGVTAGTADNDAVNVKQLKASKTELVDGSGTKVVANKGNNGQTVYKVNVEGDLTKISSISQGNTKISLKEGEVNMNGSRITSVADGVKPNDAVNVSQLNRGLAQINNNINKVDKDLRGGIAGALASAGLYQATLPGKSMVSAGVGTYKGENAVALGYSRLSDSGKLGVKFSVNSNSRGDRGAAASVGYQW
;
A
#
# COMPACT_ATOMS: atom_id res chain seq x y z
N SER A 1 35.60 -96.77 15.45
CA SER A 1 35.86 -96.40 16.86
C SER A 1 37.35 -96.16 17.01
N ASN A 2 37.80 -94.93 16.83
CA ASN A 2 39.23 -94.58 16.75
C ASN A 2 39.64 -93.60 17.87
N GLY A 3 38.98 -93.65 19.03
CA GLY A 3 39.37 -92.86 20.20
C GLY A 3 40.49 -93.55 20.99
N ILE A 4 41.44 -92.77 21.50
CA ILE A 4 42.51 -93.24 22.40
C ILE A 4 41.96 -93.21 23.84
N ASP A 5 41.96 -94.34 24.54
CA ASP A 5 41.75 -94.42 25.99
C ASP A 5 43.11 -94.30 26.71
N ALA A 6 43.40 -93.13 27.26
CA ALA A 6 44.68 -92.82 27.91
C ALA A 6 44.66 -93.03 29.43
N GLY A 7 43.60 -93.58 30.03
CA GLY A 7 43.47 -93.74 31.48
C GLY A 7 43.67 -92.45 32.29
N ASN A 8 44.18 -92.55 33.52
CA ASN A 8 44.45 -91.40 34.43
C ASN A 8 45.81 -90.71 34.18
N THR A 9 46.38 -90.82 32.96
CA THR A 9 47.71 -90.27 32.64
C THR A 9 47.63 -88.92 31.93
N LYS A 10 48.53 -87.98 32.28
CA LYS A 10 48.59 -86.63 31.70
C LYS A 10 49.11 -86.68 30.26
N ILE A 11 48.31 -86.20 29.30
CA ILE A 11 48.71 -86.08 27.89
C ILE A 11 49.50 -84.78 27.71
N THR A 12 50.70 -84.84 27.13
CA THR A 12 51.59 -83.68 26.90
C THR A 12 51.88 -83.53 25.39
N ASN A 13 52.27 -82.33 24.94
CA ASN A 13 52.52 -81.97 23.52
C ASN A 13 51.31 -82.05 22.58
N VAL A 14 50.09 -81.84 23.09
CA VAL A 14 48.88 -81.72 22.26
C VAL A 14 48.92 -80.38 21.50
N THR A 15 49.01 -80.45 20.17
CA THR A 15 48.93 -79.27 19.30
C THR A 15 47.50 -78.71 19.36
N ALA A 16 47.33 -77.40 19.14
CA ALA A 16 46.00 -76.81 19.17
C ALA A 16 45.10 -77.44 18.09
N GLY A 17 43.91 -77.91 18.48
CA GLY A 17 42.94 -78.49 17.54
C GLY A 17 42.40 -77.44 16.57
N SER A 18 42.21 -77.83 15.30
CA SER A 18 41.67 -76.99 14.22
C SER A 18 40.33 -77.47 13.67
N GLU A 19 39.96 -78.74 13.90
CA GLU A 19 38.69 -79.36 13.50
C GLU A 19 37.81 -79.69 14.72
N ASP A 20 36.48 -79.81 14.55
CA ASP A 20 35.51 -79.98 15.64
C ASP A 20 35.73 -81.23 16.52
N ASN A 21 36.49 -82.22 16.04
CA ASN A 21 36.78 -83.48 16.73
C ASN A 21 38.21 -83.57 17.28
N ASP A 22 39.02 -82.52 17.15
CA ASP A 22 40.37 -82.49 17.70
C ASP A 22 40.37 -82.38 19.23
N ALA A 23 41.40 -82.92 19.87
CA ALA A 23 41.59 -82.77 21.31
C ALA A 23 42.03 -81.33 21.66
N VAL A 24 41.28 -80.66 22.53
CA VAL A 24 41.63 -79.31 23.01
C VAL A 24 42.84 -79.34 23.95
N ASN A 25 43.86 -78.53 23.64
CA ASN A 25 45.00 -78.39 24.53
C ASN A 25 44.73 -77.36 25.63
N PHE A 26 45.56 -77.34 26.68
CA PHE A 26 45.36 -76.43 27.82
C PHE A 26 45.45 -74.94 27.42
N SER A 27 46.19 -74.60 26.35
CA SER A 27 46.26 -73.21 25.86
C SER A 27 44.94 -72.74 25.22
N GLN A 28 44.24 -73.60 24.47
CA GLN A 28 42.90 -73.32 23.91
C GLN A 28 41.86 -73.16 25.03
N LEU A 29 41.90 -74.04 26.04
CA LEU A 29 41.03 -73.91 27.22
C LEU A 29 41.32 -72.61 28.00
N ASN A 30 42.59 -72.24 28.15
CA ASN A 30 42.99 -71.00 28.83
C ASN A 30 42.59 -69.74 28.04
N ALA A 31 42.64 -69.78 26.71
CA ALA A 31 42.12 -68.71 25.85
C ALA A 31 40.60 -68.56 25.99
N THR A 32 39.86 -69.67 26.00
CA THR A 32 38.42 -69.67 26.28
C THR A 32 38.11 -69.11 27.66
N ASN A 33 38.85 -69.52 28.70
CA ASN A 33 38.67 -68.99 30.06
C ASN A 33 38.99 -67.50 30.16
N GLN A 34 40.00 -67.00 29.44
CA GLN A 34 40.28 -65.56 29.35
C GLN A 34 39.15 -64.82 28.62
N ASN A 35 38.57 -65.38 27.55
CA ASN A 35 37.42 -64.79 26.88
C ASN A 35 36.19 -64.73 27.80
N VAL A 36 35.95 -65.78 28.59
CA VAL A 36 34.87 -65.77 29.61
C VAL A 36 35.15 -64.70 30.67
N ALA A 37 36.37 -64.59 31.19
CA ALA A 37 36.74 -63.56 32.17
C ALA A 37 36.62 -62.13 31.59
N ASN A 38 37.03 -61.93 30.34
CA ASN A 38 36.87 -60.66 29.62
C ASN A 38 35.39 -60.33 29.41
N ASN A 39 34.57 -61.31 29.05
CA ASN A 39 33.13 -61.14 28.93
C ASN A 39 32.49 -60.80 30.29
N THR A 40 32.90 -61.44 31.38
CA THR A 40 32.46 -61.07 32.73
C THR A 40 32.84 -59.63 33.07
N ALA A 41 34.09 -59.22 32.82
CA ALA A 41 34.53 -57.84 33.06
C ALA A 41 33.78 -56.82 32.20
N ASN A 42 33.52 -57.14 30.92
CA ASN A 42 32.74 -56.32 30.01
C ASN A 42 31.28 -56.21 30.46
N ILE A 43 30.66 -57.30 30.91
CA ILE A 43 29.29 -57.29 31.45
C ILE A 43 29.23 -56.45 32.72
N THR A 44 30.18 -56.60 33.65
CA THR A 44 30.24 -55.76 34.86
C THR A 44 30.44 -54.29 34.54
N LYS A 45 31.32 -53.97 33.58
CA LYS A 45 31.54 -52.60 33.11
C LYS A 45 30.28 -52.04 32.45
N ASN A 46 29.64 -52.76 31.55
CA ASN A 46 28.40 -52.34 30.90
C ASN A 46 27.28 -52.15 31.92
N ALA A 47 27.14 -53.04 32.90
CA ALA A 47 26.17 -52.89 33.98
C ALA A 47 26.45 -51.63 34.83
N ALA A 48 27.72 -51.35 35.15
CA ALA A 48 28.11 -50.14 35.86
C ALA A 48 27.87 -48.86 35.05
N GLU A 49 28.14 -48.87 33.73
CA GLU A 49 27.86 -47.74 32.84
C GLU A 49 26.35 -47.51 32.65
N ILE A 50 25.56 -48.57 32.49
CA ILE A 50 24.09 -48.48 32.41
C ILE A 50 23.52 -47.92 33.72
N ALA A 51 24.05 -48.34 34.88
CA ALA A 51 23.62 -47.85 36.18
C ALA A 51 23.95 -46.37 36.43
N LYS A 52 24.88 -45.76 35.68
CA LYS A 52 25.14 -44.31 35.77
C LYS A 52 23.97 -43.47 35.27
N GLY A 53 23.05 -44.04 34.48
CA GLY A 53 21.82 -43.37 34.10
C GLY A 53 22.04 -42.09 33.27
N ILE A 54 20.99 -41.27 33.17
CA ILE A 54 21.05 -39.91 32.62
C ILE A 54 21.04 -38.91 33.78
N LYS A 55 22.05 -38.04 33.85
CA LYS A 55 22.07 -36.90 34.80
C LYS A 55 21.42 -35.68 34.15
N PHE A 56 20.30 -35.22 34.72
CA PHE A 56 19.56 -34.05 34.22
C PHE A 56 19.35 -33.04 35.36
N GLY A 57 19.67 -31.77 35.12
CA GLY A 57 19.70 -30.75 36.17
C GLY A 57 19.89 -29.33 35.65
N ASN A 58 19.76 -28.33 36.53
CA ASN A 58 19.82 -26.90 36.21
C ASN A 58 21.20 -26.26 36.49
N GLY A 59 22.25 -27.07 36.63
CA GLY A 59 23.61 -26.63 36.96
C GLY A 59 23.92 -26.53 38.46
N THR A 60 22.91 -26.46 39.34
CA THR A 60 23.08 -26.50 40.81
C THR A 60 22.51 -27.77 41.46
N ASN A 61 21.36 -28.26 40.97
CA ASN A 61 20.77 -29.54 41.38
C ASN A 61 20.67 -30.47 40.17
N ALA A 62 21.11 -31.72 40.31
CA ALA A 62 20.99 -32.75 39.26
C ALA A 62 20.36 -34.02 39.82
N ASN A 63 19.38 -34.56 39.09
CA ASN A 63 18.75 -35.85 39.36
C ASN A 63 19.33 -36.91 38.41
N GLN A 64 19.40 -38.15 38.85
CA GLN A 64 19.86 -39.30 38.06
C GLN A 64 18.65 -40.18 37.73
N TYR A 65 18.39 -40.37 36.44
CA TYR A 65 17.31 -41.22 35.92
C TYR A 65 17.91 -42.51 35.35
N GLN A 66 17.30 -43.67 35.57
CA GLN A 66 17.83 -44.92 35.02
C GLN A 66 17.61 -44.98 33.50
N LEU A 67 18.47 -45.69 32.78
CA LEU A 67 18.28 -45.90 31.34
C LEU A 67 16.98 -46.69 31.09
N GLY A 68 16.07 -46.12 30.29
CA GLY A 68 14.76 -46.70 29.98
C GLY A 68 13.59 -46.05 30.73
N ASP A 69 13.84 -45.24 31.76
CA ASP A 69 12.79 -44.47 32.44
C ASP A 69 12.34 -43.27 31.58
N THR A 70 11.05 -42.92 31.69
CA THR A 70 10.51 -41.70 31.06
C THR A 70 10.91 -40.46 31.86
N LEU A 71 11.75 -39.59 31.26
CA LEU A 71 12.05 -38.26 31.79
C LEU A 71 11.02 -37.24 31.27
N ASN A 72 10.12 -36.80 32.14
CA ASN A 72 9.13 -35.76 31.79
C ASN A 72 9.74 -34.36 31.94
N VAL A 73 9.85 -33.62 30.82
CA VAL A 73 10.22 -32.20 30.81
C VAL A 73 8.95 -31.37 30.75
N THR A 74 8.41 -31.02 31.92
CA THR A 74 7.20 -30.21 32.06
C THR A 74 7.55 -28.73 32.19
N SER A 75 6.76 -27.85 31.55
CA SER A 75 6.87 -26.42 31.79
C SER A 75 6.09 -26.06 33.05
N GLY A 76 6.68 -25.24 33.93
CA GLY A 76 5.98 -24.75 35.13
C GLY A 76 4.90 -23.70 34.83
N ASN A 77 4.87 -23.18 33.60
CA ASN A 77 3.89 -22.24 33.08
C ASN A 77 3.85 -22.31 31.54
N ALA A 78 2.96 -21.54 30.91
CA ALA A 78 2.78 -21.55 29.46
C ALA A 78 3.84 -20.77 28.65
N ASN A 79 4.82 -20.11 29.30
CA ASN A 79 5.79 -19.26 28.57
C ASN A 79 6.89 -20.06 27.87
N ILE A 80 7.19 -21.27 28.35
CA ILE A 80 8.14 -22.19 27.72
C ILE A 80 7.34 -23.36 27.13
N ILE A 81 7.52 -23.58 25.83
CA ILE A 81 6.96 -24.72 25.10
C ILE A 81 8.04 -25.79 25.02
N SER A 82 7.68 -27.01 25.41
CA SER A 82 8.52 -28.20 25.31
C SER A 82 7.94 -29.12 24.24
N GLU A 83 8.71 -29.40 23.20
CA GLU A 83 8.33 -30.26 22.07
C GLU A 83 9.32 -31.43 21.96
N THR A 84 8.80 -32.65 21.90
CA THR A 84 9.62 -33.84 21.60
C THR A 84 9.93 -33.86 20.11
N ILE A 85 11.22 -33.92 19.77
CA ILE A 85 11.70 -33.99 18.38
C ILE A 85 12.56 -35.24 18.19
N ASP A 86 12.89 -35.56 16.94
CA ASP A 86 13.82 -36.65 16.66
C ASP A 86 15.20 -36.35 17.27
N GLY A 87 15.70 -37.27 18.10
CA GLY A 87 16.95 -37.11 18.84
C GLY A 87 16.90 -36.27 20.13
N GLY A 88 15.74 -35.75 20.59
CA GLY A 88 15.68 -35.05 21.88
C GLY A 88 14.43 -34.20 22.18
N VAL A 89 14.62 -33.14 22.97
CA VAL A 89 13.58 -32.17 23.36
C VAL A 89 13.98 -30.78 22.88
N LYS A 90 13.06 -30.07 22.23
CA LYS A 90 13.19 -28.68 21.82
C LYS A 90 12.43 -27.80 22.81
N LEU A 91 13.13 -26.83 23.40
CA LEU A 91 12.53 -25.81 24.26
C LEU A 91 12.48 -24.48 23.49
N THR A 92 11.30 -23.90 23.34
CA THR A 92 11.11 -22.58 22.73
C THR A 92 10.31 -21.66 23.64
N LEU A 93 10.50 -20.36 23.48
CA LEU A 93 9.57 -19.39 24.05
C LEU A 93 8.24 -19.50 23.28
N ALA A 94 7.12 -19.38 23.97
CA ALA A 94 5.85 -19.19 23.30
C ALA A 94 5.84 -17.85 22.54
N ASP A 95 5.16 -17.78 21.40
CA ASP A 95 5.00 -16.52 20.63
C ASP A 95 4.28 -15.44 21.47
N SER A 96 3.47 -15.86 22.43
CA SER A 96 2.82 -15.01 23.44
C SER A 96 3.21 -15.49 24.83
N ILE A 97 3.80 -14.60 25.64
CA ILE A 97 4.26 -14.89 26.99
C ILE A 97 3.46 -14.07 28.01
N ASN A 98 3.06 -14.70 29.10
CA ASN A 98 2.39 -14.05 30.24
C ASN A 98 3.41 -13.84 31.35
N LEU A 99 3.81 -12.57 31.56
CA LEU A 99 4.82 -12.17 32.53
C LEU A 99 4.23 -11.16 33.52
N SER A 100 4.59 -11.27 34.79
CA SER A 100 4.22 -10.28 35.80
C SER A 100 4.93 -8.93 35.58
N SER A 101 6.19 -8.98 35.12
CA SER A 101 6.95 -7.79 34.75
C SER A 101 8.05 -8.11 33.72
N VAL A 102 8.31 -7.17 32.82
CA VAL A 102 9.51 -7.12 31.98
C VAL A 102 10.32 -5.90 32.38
N THR A 103 11.59 -6.11 32.72
CA THR A 103 12.55 -5.02 33.01
C THR A 103 13.63 -5.03 31.95
N ALA A 104 13.70 -3.96 31.15
CA ALA A 104 14.72 -3.77 30.12
C ALA A 104 15.44 -2.43 30.37
N GLY A 105 16.63 -2.49 30.97
CA GLY A 105 17.32 -1.29 31.47
C GLY A 105 16.49 -0.58 32.55
N GLY A 106 16.19 0.70 32.34
CA GLY A 106 15.35 1.52 33.22
C GLY A 106 13.84 1.50 32.88
N THR A 107 13.40 0.65 31.96
CA THR A 107 12.00 0.53 31.55
C THR A 107 11.35 -0.72 32.15
N VAL A 108 10.16 -0.56 32.72
CA VAL A 108 9.38 -1.63 33.36
C VAL A 108 8.00 -1.72 32.73
N LEU A 109 7.64 -2.89 32.19
CA LEU A 109 6.26 -3.22 31.78
C LEU A 109 5.69 -4.23 32.78
N ASN A 110 4.60 -3.91 33.48
CA ASN A 110 3.97 -4.81 34.44
C ASN A 110 2.44 -4.67 34.40
N SER A 111 1.73 -5.26 35.38
CA SER A 111 0.27 -5.17 35.49
C SER A 111 -0.29 -3.75 35.65
N SER A 112 0.54 -2.79 36.06
CA SER A 112 0.18 -1.36 36.13
C SER A 112 0.44 -0.61 34.81
N GLY A 113 1.03 -1.27 33.81
CA GLY A 113 1.37 -0.72 32.51
C GLY A 113 2.87 -0.53 32.28
N LEU A 114 3.24 0.38 31.38
CA LEU A 114 4.62 0.70 31.01
C LEU A 114 5.13 1.91 31.80
N THR A 115 6.31 1.80 32.41
CA THR A 115 7.06 2.90 33.02
C THR A 115 8.43 3.00 32.36
N ALA A 116 8.74 4.15 31.76
CA ALA A 116 10.03 4.43 31.13
C ALA A 116 10.59 5.75 31.70
N GLY A 117 11.47 5.66 32.70
CA GLY A 117 11.88 6.83 33.49
C GLY A 117 10.68 7.46 34.21
N ASN A 118 10.37 8.72 33.90
CA ASN A 118 9.22 9.44 34.48
C ASN A 118 7.91 9.25 33.69
N VAL A 119 7.96 8.72 32.47
CA VAL A 119 6.77 8.53 31.61
C VAL A 119 6.06 7.23 32.00
N LYS A 120 4.73 7.27 32.13
CA LYS A 120 3.89 6.11 32.45
C LYS A 120 2.74 5.95 31.48
N VAL A 121 2.48 4.73 31.01
CA VAL A 121 1.31 4.37 30.21
C VAL A 121 0.56 3.28 30.96
N SER A 122 -0.68 3.53 31.36
CA SER A 122 -1.49 2.62 32.16
C SER A 122 -2.93 2.57 31.65
N SER A 123 -3.77 1.73 32.27
CA SER A 123 -5.21 1.76 32.02
C SER A 123 -5.89 3.09 32.39
N GLY A 124 -5.24 3.90 33.24
CA GLY A 124 -5.67 5.27 33.55
C GLY A 124 -5.25 6.32 32.51
N GLY A 125 -4.55 5.94 31.44
CA GLY A 125 -4.06 6.83 30.38
C GLY A 125 -2.54 7.00 30.37
N ILE A 126 -2.08 8.06 29.70
CA ILE A 126 -0.67 8.41 29.53
C ILE A 126 -0.30 9.58 30.44
N ASP A 127 0.71 9.38 31.30
CA ASP A 127 1.40 10.42 32.05
C ASP A 127 2.77 10.67 31.40
N ALA A 128 2.96 11.85 30.83
CA ALA A 128 4.20 12.23 30.16
C ALA A 128 5.33 12.61 31.12
N GLY A 129 5.15 12.55 32.45
CA GLY A 129 6.22 12.72 33.43
C GLY A 129 6.91 14.08 33.35
N ASN A 130 6.14 15.16 33.14
CA ASN A 130 6.62 16.53 32.87
C ASN A 130 7.51 16.68 31.63
N THR A 131 7.39 15.78 30.65
CA THR A 131 8.07 15.90 29.35
C THR A 131 7.10 16.27 28.24
N LYS A 132 7.62 16.94 27.20
CA LYS A 132 6.82 17.31 26.01
C LYS A 132 6.53 16.07 25.17
N ILE A 133 5.25 15.84 24.85
CA ILE A 133 4.87 14.86 23.82
C ILE A 133 5.12 15.54 22.45
N THR A 134 6.10 15.02 21.70
CA THR A 134 6.48 15.57 20.38
C THR A 134 5.90 14.72 19.25
N ASN A 135 5.92 15.21 18.01
CA ASN A 135 5.35 14.54 16.83
C ASN A 135 3.83 14.26 16.91
N VAL A 136 3.08 15.12 17.61
CA VAL A 136 1.61 15.06 17.64
C VAL A 136 1.04 15.76 16.40
N THR A 137 0.39 15.01 15.53
CA THR A 137 -0.31 15.55 14.34
C THR A 137 -1.56 16.35 14.75
N ALA A 138 -2.04 17.25 13.90
CA ALA A 138 -3.23 18.03 14.19
C ALA A 138 -4.49 17.14 14.30
N GLY A 139 -5.19 17.19 15.42
CA GLY A 139 -6.45 16.47 15.64
C GLY A 139 -7.60 16.97 14.76
N THR A 140 -8.46 16.05 14.31
CA THR A 140 -9.62 16.35 13.44
C THR A 140 -10.95 15.89 14.03
N SER A 141 -10.92 15.02 15.04
CA SER A 141 -12.08 14.54 15.81
C SER A 141 -12.07 15.09 17.24
N ASP A 142 -13.23 15.09 17.90
CA ASP A 142 -13.40 15.68 19.24
C ASP A 142 -12.50 15.07 20.33
N ASN A 143 -12.03 13.82 20.14
CA ASN A 143 -11.19 13.10 21.10
C ASN A 143 -9.70 13.06 20.71
N ASP A 144 -9.29 13.77 19.66
CA ASP A 144 -7.88 13.84 19.26
C ASP A 144 -7.10 14.81 20.14
N ALA A 145 -5.80 14.53 20.35
CA ALA A 145 -4.91 15.46 21.05
C ALA A 145 -4.65 16.73 20.21
N VAL A 146 -4.80 17.90 20.81
CA VAL A 146 -4.52 19.19 20.17
C VAL A 146 -3.02 19.51 20.28
N ASN A 147 -2.36 19.75 19.14
CA ASN A 147 -0.95 20.16 19.15
C ASN A 147 -0.80 21.70 19.27
N LEU A 148 0.43 22.19 19.55
CA LEU A 148 0.69 23.63 19.71
C LEU A 148 0.35 24.45 18.45
N SER A 149 0.47 23.87 17.25
CA SER A 149 0.13 24.57 16.00
C SER A 149 -1.38 24.81 15.85
N GLN A 150 -2.21 23.85 16.26
CA GLN A 150 -3.66 24.00 16.31
C GLN A 150 -4.08 25.02 17.36
N LEU A 151 -3.47 24.98 18.55
CA LEU A 151 -3.72 25.99 19.57
C LEU A 151 -3.31 27.39 19.06
N ASN A 152 -2.14 27.53 18.44
CA ASN A 152 -1.72 28.80 17.84
C ASN A 152 -2.65 29.25 16.70
N THR A 153 -3.21 28.32 15.92
CA THR A 153 -4.20 28.61 14.86
C THR A 153 -5.52 29.07 15.47
N SER A 154 -6.03 28.39 16.49
CA SER A 154 -7.24 28.77 17.22
C SER A 154 -7.07 30.08 17.99
N VAL A 155 -5.91 30.31 18.59
CA VAL A 155 -5.57 31.59 19.25
C VAL A 155 -5.44 32.71 18.22
N ALA A 156 -4.86 32.44 17.05
CA ALA A 156 -4.84 33.40 15.95
C ALA A 156 -6.25 33.71 15.43
N ALA A 157 -7.15 32.73 15.39
CA ALA A 157 -8.56 32.90 15.01
C ALA A 157 -9.43 33.56 16.10
N ALA A 158 -9.07 33.38 17.38
CA ALA A 158 -9.75 33.99 18.53
C ALA A 158 -9.36 35.47 18.74
N LYS A 159 -8.35 35.97 18.02
CA LYS A 159 -8.05 37.40 17.98
C LYS A 159 -9.19 38.11 17.26
N THR A 160 -9.79 39.07 17.94
CA THR A 160 -10.74 40.02 17.36
C THR A 160 -10.02 40.86 16.31
N GLU A 161 -10.38 40.71 15.04
CA GLU A 161 -9.88 41.54 13.94
C GLU A 161 -10.71 42.82 13.84
N VAL A 162 -10.12 43.97 14.11
CA VAL A 162 -10.73 45.30 13.90
C VAL A 162 -10.07 45.95 12.68
N LYS A 163 -10.70 45.84 11.50
CA LYS A 163 -10.23 46.54 10.28
C LYS A 163 -10.72 47.98 10.27
N ALA A 164 -9.81 48.92 9.97
CA ALA A 164 -10.20 50.30 9.68
C ALA A 164 -11.09 50.34 8.42
N GLY A 165 -12.30 50.90 8.53
CA GLY A 165 -13.13 51.24 7.38
C GLY A 165 -12.60 52.49 6.65
N THR A 166 -13.22 52.87 5.54
CA THR A 166 -12.77 53.97 4.67
C THR A 166 -12.69 55.35 5.33
N ASN A 167 -13.31 55.57 6.50
CA ASN A 167 -13.38 56.88 7.18
C ASN A 167 -12.66 56.92 8.55
N ILE A 168 -11.63 56.10 8.75
CA ILE A 168 -10.90 55.95 10.02
C ILE A 168 -9.40 56.25 9.81
N ALA A 169 -8.82 57.18 10.59
CA ALA A 169 -7.41 57.58 10.58
C ALA A 169 -6.46 56.48 11.06
N GLY A 170 -6.95 55.60 11.92
CA GLY A 170 -6.22 54.43 12.37
C GLY A 170 -6.95 53.74 13.52
N VAL A 171 -6.59 52.48 13.74
CA VAL A 171 -6.93 51.74 14.95
C VAL A 171 -5.64 51.58 15.72
N THR A 172 -5.57 52.12 16.94
CA THR A 172 -4.41 51.99 17.82
C THR A 172 -4.68 50.94 18.89
N GLU A 173 -3.71 50.05 19.09
CA GLU A 173 -3.79 48.95 20.07
C GLU A 173 -3.10 49.37 21.37
N SER A 174 -3.74 49.12 22.52
CA SER A 174 -3.10 49.21 23.83
C SER A 174 -3.50 48.03 24.72
N LYS A 175 -2.71 47.78 25.78
CA LYS A 175 -3.04 46.79 26.81
C LYS A 175 -3.75 47.47 27.98
N GLY A 176 -4.93 46.98 28.33
CA GLY A 176 -5.63 47.37 29.55
C GLY A 176 -5.04 46.73 30.80
N ASP A 177 -5.47 47.19 31.98
CA ASP A 177 -4.89 46.84 33.30
C ASP A 177 -4.95 45.35 33.68
N LYS A 178 -5.70 44.53 32.94
CA LYS A 178 -5.79 43.06 33.12
C LYS A 178 -5.18 42.28 31.96
N GLY A 179 -4.38 42.94 31.11
CA GLY A 179 -3.64 42.33 30.01
C GLY A 179 -4.43 42.13 28.71
N GLN A 180 -5.70 42.56 28.66
CA GLN A 180 -6.56 42.49 27.48
C GLN A 180 -6.22 43.57 26.43
N THR A 181 -6.34 43.24 25.15
CA THR A 181 -6.18 44.19 24.04
C THR A 181 -7.39 45.14 23.97
N VAL A 182 -7.12 46.45 24.02
CA VAL A 182 -8.11 47.53 23.85
C VAL A 182 -7.85 48.22 22.51
N TYR A 183 -8.90 48.33 21.68
CA TYR A 183 -8.83 49.03 20.39
C TYR A 183 -9.43 50.44 20.50
N THR A 184 -8.63 51.45 20.19
CA THR A 184 -9.11 52.85 20.07
C THR A 184 -9.25 53.20 18.59
N VAL A 185 -10.44 53.61 18.17
CA VAL A 185 -10.76 53.91 16.76
C VAL A 185 -10.80 55.43 16.56
N HIS A 186 -9.88 55.98 15.76
CA HIS A 186 -9.82 57.40 15.41
C HIS A 186 -10.42 57.66 14.02
N ALA A 187 -11.40 58.54 13.87
CA ALA A 187 -11.94 58.90 12.55
C ALA A 187 -10.94 59.69 11.68
N ASN A 188 -10.94 59.48 10.36
CA ASN A 188 -10.17 60.29 9.40
C ASN A 188 -10.76 61.70 9.32
N ALA A 189 -9.91 62.72 9.15
CA ALA A 189 -10.36 64.04 8.74
C ALA A 189 -11.08 63.93 7.38
N SER A 190 -12.33 64.38 7.30
CA SER A 190 -13.09 64.44 6.05
C SER A 190 -12.32 65.24 5.01
N THR A 191 -11.99 64.66 3.85
CA THR A 191 -11.34 65.36 2.73
C THR A 191 -12.37 66.03 1.82
N VAL A 192 -12.10 67.26 1.36
CA VAL A 192 -12.85 67.90 0.27
C VAL A 192 -12.01 67.77 -1.00
N THR A 193 -12.33 66.80 -1.86
CA THR A 193 -11.56 66.46 -3.06
C THR A 193 -11.94 67.25 -4.32
N ASN A 194 -12.92 68.16 -4.24
CA ASN A 194 -13.48 68.81 -5.43
C ASN A 194 -13.81 70.30 -5.23
N ALA A 195 -12.88 71.09 -4.68
CA ALA A 195 -12.92 72.53 -4.96
C ALA A 195 -12.56 72.71 -6.45
N SER A 196 -13.47 73.27 -7.26
CA SER A 196 -13.17 73.51 -8.69
C SER A 196 -11.97 74.46 -8.83
N SER A 197 -11.33 74.52 -10.00
CA SER A 197 -10.15 75.39 -10.24
C SER A 197 -10.38 76.87 -9.92
N GLU A 198 -11.64 77.26 -9.76
CA GLU A 198 -12.11 78.62 -9.47
C GLU A 198 -12.23 78.92 -7.97
N VAL A 199 -12.13 77.91 -7.10
CA VAL A 199 -12.30 78.01 -5.65
C VAL A 199 -11.08 77.46 -4.93
N LYS A 200 -10.48 78.25 -4.04
CA LYS A 200 -9.36 77.86 -3.18
C LYS A 200 -9.89 77.48 -1.80
N VAL A 201 -9.67 76.24 -1.39
CA VAL A 201 -10.01 75.73 -0.06
C VAL A 201 -8.74 75.42 0.71
N THR A 202 -8.57 76.00 1.90
CA THR A 202 -7.35 75.85 2.72
C THR A 202 -7.70 75.13 4.04
N PRO A 203 -7.17 73.92 4.31
CA PRO A 203 -7.41 73.21 5.57
C PRO A 203 -6.53 73.74 6.70
N THR A 204 -7.09 73.81 7.91
CA THR A 204 -6.36 74.10 9.15
C THR A 204 -6.69 73.04 10.20
N MET A 205 -5.67 72.41 10.80
CA MET A 205 -5.83 71.38 11.83
C MET A 205 -6.00 72.03 13.22
N LYS A 206 -7.00 71.58 13.99
CA LYS A 206 -7.20 71.96 15.41
C LYS A 206 -7.15 70.71 16.31
N ASP A 207 -6.89 70.92 17.61
CA ASP A 207 -6.91 69.84 18.61
C ASP A 207 -8.30 69.17 18.71
N ASN A 208 -8.35 67.90 19.14
CA ASN A 208 -9.53 67.02 19.18
C ASN A 208 -10.06 66.51 17.83
N ASN A 209 -9.16 66.26 16.86
CA ASN A 209 -9.49 65.61 15.57
C ASN A 209 -10.52 66.40 14.72
N VAL A 210 -10.49 67.72 14.75
CA VAL A 210 -11.33 68.59 13.92
C VAL A 210 -10.46 69.33 12.88
N THR A 211 -10.82 69.21 11.60
CA THR A 211 -10.22 69.96 10.49
C THR A 211 -11.20 71.04 10.03
N GLU A 212 -10.75 72.29 10.02
CA GLU A 212 -11.54 73.47 9.60
C GLU A 212 -11.13 73.90 8.18
N TYR A 213 -12.09 74.15 7.29
CA TYR A 213 -11.86 74.50 5.88
C TYR A 213 -12.29 75.95 5.59
N ALA A 214 -11.36 76.81 5.19
CA ALA A 214 -11.65 78.18 4.71
C ALA A 214 -11.80 78.20 3.17
N VAL A 215 -12.84 78.85 2.63
CA VAL A 215 -13.20 78.85 1.19
C VAL A 215 -13.15 80.28 0.60
N ASP A 216 -12.35 80.52 -0.45
CA ASP A 216 -12.23 81.78 -1.23
C ASP A 216 -12.19 81.49 -2.76
N LEU A 217 -12.31 82.49 -3.64
CA LEU A 217 -12.08 82.37 -5.09
C LEU A 217 -10.57 82.26 -5.40
N SER A 218 -10.22 81.41 -6.36
CA SER A 218 -8.82 81.21 -6.77
C SER A 218 -8.24 82.44 -7.49
N ASP A 219 -6.92 82.61 -7.40
CA ASP A 219 -6.22 83.73 -8.06
C ASP A 219 -6.39 83.68 -9.60
N ALA A 220 -6.53 82.47 -10.15
CA ALA A 220 -6.83 82.26 -11.57
C ALA A 220 -8.27 82.68 -11.95
N ALA A 221 -9.27 82.44 -11.10
CA ALA A 221 -10.64 82.91 -11.33
C ALA A 221 -10.73 84.44 -11.24
N LYS A 222 -10.05 85.04 -10.25
CA LYS A 222 -9.91 86.49 -10.14
C LYS A 222 -9.24 87.08 -11.40
N ALA A 223 -8.19 86.44 -11.93
CA ALA A 223 -7.53 86.86 -13.17
C ALA A 223 -8.36 86.62 -14.44
N ASN A 224 -9.15 85.56 -14.53
CA ASN A 224 -10.01 85.28 -15.68
C ASN A 224 -11.19 86.26 -15.78
N ILE A 225 -11.72 86.74 -14.65
CA ILE A 225 -12.69 87.83 -14.62
C ILE A 225 -12.06 89.11 -15.20
N THR A 226 -10.80 89.40 -14.87
CA THR A 226 -10.03 90.50 -15.49
C THR A 226 -9.82 90.28 -16.99
N LYS A 227 -9.44 89.06 -17.43
CA LYS A 227 -9.33 88.72 -18.86
C LYS A 227 -10.64 88.87 -19.62
N GLY A 228 -11.79 88.59 -19.00
CA GLY A 228 -13.11 88.78 -19.62
C GLY A 228 -13.40 90.26 -19.92
N VAL A 229 -13.00 91.16 -19.01
CA VAL A 229 -13.09 92.61 -19.20
C VAL A 229 -12.13 93.08 -20.30
N GLU A 230 -10.93 92.50 -20.40
CA GLU A 230 -9.96 92.79 -21.47
C GLU A 230 -10.38 92.21 -22.84
N ALA A 231 -10.98 91.01 -22.87
CA ALA A 231 -11.46 90.35 -24.09
C ALA A 231 -12.53 91.20 -24.80
N LYS A 232 -13.43 91.85 -24.06
CA LYS A 232 -14.37 92.82 -24.65
C LYS A 232 -13.64 93.95 -25.38
N SER A 233 -12.55 94.45 -24.80
CA SER A 233 -11.73 95.54 -25.39
C SER A 233 -10.93 95.10 -26.62
N ALA A 234 -10.67 93.79 -26.77
CA ALA A 234 -10.04 93.21 -27.96
C ALA A 234 -11.04 92.94 -29.10
N VAL A 235 -12.28 92.53 -28.78
CA VAL A 235 -13.34 92.29 -29.78
C VAL A 235 -13.68 93.57 -30.56
N ASP A 236 -13.65 94.74 -29.91
CA ASP A 236 -13.94 96.04 -30.54
C ASP A 236 -12.89 96.47 -31.61
N LYS A 237 -11.80 95.70 -31.85
CA LYS A 237 -10.69 96.05 -32.79
C LYS A 237 -10.72 95.39 -34.20
N GLY A 238 -11.54 94.35 -34.43
CA GLY A 238 -11.70 93.68 -35.76
C GLY A 238 -10.49 92.87 -36.29
N ILE A 239 -10.61 92.26 -37.49
CA ILE A 239 -9.57 91.45 -38.17
C ILE A 239 -8.97 92.19 -39.39
N LYS A 240 -7.64 92.12 -39.59
CA LYS A 240 -6.93 92.66 -40.76
C LYS A 240 -6.50 91.53 -41.71
N PHE A 241 -6.85 91.61 -43.00
CA PHE A 241 -6.48 90.62 -44.03
C PHE A 241 -5.77 91.30 -45.22
N GLY A 242 -4.66 90.74 -45.70
CA GLY A 242 -3.82 91.35 -46.74
C GLY A 242 -2.73 90.42 -47.29
N ASN A 243 -2.15 90.77 -48.44
CA ASN A 243 -1.15 89.95 -49.15
C ASN A 243 0.32 90.41 -48.91
N GLY A 244 0.57 91.11 -47.80
CA GLY A 244 1.89 91.64 -47.44
C GLY A 244 2.22 93.05 -47.98
N THR A 245 1.41 93.62 -48.89
CA THR A 245 1.63 95.00 -49.41
C THR A 245 0.40 95.92 -49.34
N LYS A 246 -0.82 95.38 -49.20
CA LYS A 246 -2.06 96.11 -48.86
C LYS A 246 -2.88 95.30 -47.86
N ALA A 247 -3.55 95.97 -46.91
CA ALA A 247 -4.42 95.32 -45.91
C ALA A 247 -5.74 96.09 -45.75
N ASN A 248 -6.86 95.35 -45.67
CA ASN A 248 -8.20 95.86 -45.36
C ASN A 248 -8.64 95.37 -43.96
N GLN A 249 -9.46 96.17 -43.25
CA GLN A 249 -9.94 95.86 -41.90
C GLN A 249 -11.44 95.52 -41.93
N TYR A 250 -11.82 94.40 -41.33
CA TYR A 250 -13.19 93.87 -41.28
C TYR A 250 -13.65 93.70 -39.82
N GLN A 251 -14.94 93.90 -39.54
CA GLN A 251 -15.50 93.71 -38.21
C GLN A 251 -15.71 92.22 -37.92
N LEU A 252 -15.73 91.83 -36.64
CA LEU A 252 -15.97 90.45 -36.25
C LEU A 252 -17.45 90.09 -36.56
N GLY A 253 -17.69 89.36 -37.67
CA GLY A 253 -19.03 89.01 -38.17
C GLY A 253 -19.23 89.19 -39.68
N ASP A 254 -18.33 89.91 -40.37
CA ASP A 254 -18.40 90.10 -41.83
C ASP A 254 -17.94 88.84 -42.61
N THR A 255 -18.44 88.63 -43.83
CA THR A 255 -18.04 87.51 -44.72
C THR A 255 -16.89 87.94 -45.66
N LEU A 256 -15.81 87.13 -45.72
CA LEU A 256 -14.62 87.34 -46.58
C LEU A 256 -14.54 86.24 -47.66
N ASN A 257 -14.54 86.61 -48.95
CA ASN A 257 -14.46 85.67 -50.08
C ASN A 257 -13.01 85.46 -50.57
N VAL A 258 -12.57 84.21 -50.77
CA VAL A 258 -11.24 83.82 -51.30
C VAL A 258 -11.42 82.97 -52.57
N THR A 259 -10.75 83.32 -53.69
CA THR A 259 -10.83 82.60 -54.98
C THR A 259 -9.47 82.02 -55.41
N SER A 260 -9.44 80.79 -55.97
CA SER A 260 -8.19 80.15 -56.48
C SER A 260 -8.07 80.23 -58.01
N GLY A 261 -6.85 80.42 -58.52
CA GLY A 261 -6.57 80.57 -59.96
C GLY A 261 -6.07 79.30 -60.69
N ASN A 262 -5.98 78.15 -60.00
CA ASN A 262 -5.50 76.87 -60.56
C ASN A 262 -6.31 75.69 -59.98
N ALA A 263 -6.75 74.76 -60.82
CA ALA A 263 -7.60 73.62 -60.46
C ALA A 263 -6.95 72.56 -59.56
N ASN A 264 -5.62 72.52 -59.46
CA ASN A 264 -4.93 71.60 -58.54
C ASN A 264 -5.01 72.08 -57.07
N ILE A 265 -5.41 73.34 -56.81
CA ILE A 265 -5.56 73.90 -55.46
C ILE A 265 -7.03 74.13 -55.14
N ILE A 266 -7.51 73.43 -54.12
CA ILE A 266 -8.88 73.54 -53.59
C ILE A 266 -8.84 74.44 -52.35
N SER A 267 -9.67 75.48 -52.33
CA SER A 267 -9.91 76.30 -51.14
C SER A 267 -11.20 75.85 -50.45
N GLU A 268 -11.08 75.49 -49.18
CA GLU A 268 -12.19 75.04 -48.32
C GLU A 268 -12.25 75.90 -47.06
N THR A 269 -13.45 76.37 -46.72
CA THR A 269 -13.68 77.04 -45.44
C THR A 269 -13.73 76.00 -44.33
N ILE A 270 -12.88 76.12 -43.32
CA ILE A 270 -12.83 75.22 -42.18
C ILE A 270 -13.02 75.97 -40.87
N ALA A 271 -13.29 75.25 -39.78
CA ALA A 271 -13.33 75.83 -38.45
C ALA A 271 -11.96 76.42 -38.09
N GLY A 272 -11.88 77.76 -38.02
CA GLY A 272 -10.66 78.51 -37.70
C GLY A 272 -9.99 79.25 -38.87
N GLY A 273 -10.50 79.14 -40.11
CA GLY A 273 -9.98 79.90 -41.24
C GLY A 273 -10.26 79.27 -42.61
N VAL A 274 -9.40 79.56 -43.59
CA VAL A 274 -9.45 78.95 -44.93
C VAL A 274 -8.32 77.93 -45.05
N LYS A 275 -8.65 76.70 -45.47
CA LYS A 275 -7.71 75.63 -45.78
C LYS A 275 -7.47 75.60 -47.28
N LEU A 276 -6.22 75.53 -47.69
CA LEU A 276 -5.82 75.31 -49.07
C LEU A 276 -5.20 73.91 -49.17
N THR A 277 -5.75 73.04 -50.01
CA THR A 277 -5.25 71.68 -50.24
C THR A 277 -4.98 71.42 -51.72
N LEU A 278 -4.16 70.41 -52.00
CA LEU A 278 -4.08 69.82 -53.33
C LEU A 278 -5.28 68.88 -53.53
N ALA A 279 -5.74 68.74 -54.77
CA ALA A 279 -6.79 67.77 -55.12
C ALA A 279 -6.30 66.32 -54.92
N ASP A 280 -7.20 65.41 -54.50
CA ASP A 280 -6.86 63.99 -54.27
C ASP A 280 -6.36 63.29 -55.54
N SER A 281 -6.89 63.70 -56.69
CA SER A 281 -6.35 63.32 -58.00
C SER A 281 -5.57 64.50 -58.56
N ILE A 282 -4.25 64.39 -58.52
CA ILE A 282 -3.36 65.37 -59.12
C ILE A 282 -3.06 64.89 -60.54
N ASN A 283 -3.53 65.63 -61.53
CA ASN A 283 -3.25 65.29 -62.92
C ASN A 283 -1.83 65.76 -63.28
N LEU A 284 -0.90 64.80 -63.30
CA LEU A 284 0.53 65.00 -63.54
C LEU A 284 0.98 64.10 -64.68
N SER A 285 1.78 64.64 -65.60
CA SER A 285 2.26 63.90 -66.78
C SER A 285 3.38 62.89 -66.50
N SER A 286 4.11 63.03 -65.39
CA SER A 286 5.13 62.07 -64.96
C SER A 286 5.46 62.25 -63.48
N VAL A 287 5.86 61.17 -62.81
CA VAL A 287 6.46 61.24 -61.47
C VAL A 287 7.88 60.72 -61.54
N THR A 288 8.84 61.55 -61.10
CA THR A 288 10.25 61.16 -60.94
C THR A 288 10.60 61.22 -59.46
N ALA A 289 10.93 60.07 -58.88
CA ALA A 289 11.33 59.98 -57.47
C ALA A 289 12.53 59.04 -57.35
N GLY A 290 13.67 59.54 -56.84
CA GLY A 290 14.83 58.72 -56.50
C GLY A 290 15.37 57.82 -57.62
N GLY A 291 15.41 58.32 -58.86
CA GLY A 291 15.90 57.55 -60.03
C GLY A 291 14.90 56.54 -60.61
N THR A 292 13.67 56.50 -60.08
CA THR A 292 12.56 55.71 -60.59
C THR A 292 11.61 56.61 -61.37
N VAL A 293 11.19 56.14 -62.55
CA VAL A 293 10.21 56.85 -63.39
C VAL A 293 8.94 56.01 -63.48
N LEU A 294 7.83 56.63 -63.07
CA LEU A 294 6.49 56.13 -63.35
C LEU A 294 5.84 57.04 -64.40
N ASN A 295 5.59 56.45 -65.56
CA ASN A 295 4.90 57.10 -66.66
C ASN A 295 3.99 56.09 -67.38
N SER A 296 3.43 56.50 -68.51
CA SER A 296 2.52 55.69 -69.32
C SER A 296 3.12 54.38 -69.87
N SER A 297 4.45 54.19 -69.80
CA SER A 297 5.15 52.97 -70.27
C SER A 297 5.41 51.93 -69.17
N GLY A 298 4.99 52.20 -67.92
CA GLY A 298 5.19 51.31 -66.77
C GLY A 298 6.26 51.80 -65.79
N LEU A 299 6.75 50.89 -64.94
CA LEU A 299 7.77 51.19 -63.93
C LEU A 299 9.16 50.87 -64.47
N THR A 300 10.05 51.86 -64.44
CA THR A 300 11.48 51.64 -64.73
C THR A 300 12.30 51.97 -63.50
N ALA A 301 13.03 50.98 -63.00
CA ALA A 301 13.94 51.09 -61.85
C ALA A 301 15.28 50.41 -62.20
N GLY A 302 16.24 51.18 -62.72
CA GLY A 302 17.50 50.64 -63.24
C GLY A 302 17.29 49.78 -64.50
N ASN A 303 17.85 48.56 -64.50
CA ASN A 303 17.70 47.57 -65.57
C ASN A 303 16.52 46.61 -65.38
N VAL A 304 15.77 46.73 -64.27
CA VAL A 304 14.54 45.96 -64.03
C VAL A 304 13.37 46.72 -64.63
N LYS A 305 12.56 46.01 -65.44
CA LYS A 305 11.36 46.57 -66.07
C LYS A 305 10.13 45.77 -65.70
N VAL A 306 9.11 46.48 -65.21
CA VAL A 306 7.77 45.94 -65.03
C VAL A 306 6.85 46.62 -66.02
N SER A 307 6.30 45.84 -66.93
CA SER A 307 5.40 46.31 -67.99
C SER A 307 4.24 45.33 -68.18
N SER A 308 3.30 45.69 -69.05
CA SER A 308 2.20 44.82 -69.46
C SER A 308 2.64 43.50 -70.10
N ASN A 309 3.91 43.38 -70.51
CA ASN A 309 4.46 42.16 -71.14
C ASN A 309 5.15 41.20 -70.15
N GLY A 310 5.09 41.50 -68.84
CA GLY A 310 5.69 40.68 -67.78
C GLY A 310 6.88 41.33 -67.08
N ILE A 311 7.60 40.53 -66.30
CA ILE A 311 8.76 40.95 -65.50
C ILE A 311 10.03 40.59 -66.27
N ASP A 312 10.83 41.61 -66.60
CA ASP A 312 12.23 41.44 -66.98
C ASP A 312 13.10 41.75 -65.76
N ALA A 313 13.71 40.71 -65.20
CA ALA A 313 14.58 40.83 -64.04
C ALA A 313 15.98 41.39 -64.38
N GLY A 314 16.28 41.66 -65.66
CA GLY A 314 17.53 42.27 -66.08
C GLY A 314 18.76 41.42 -65.73
N ASN A 315 18.70 40.11 -65.99
CA ASN A 315 19.71 39.10 -65.62
C ASN A 315 19.95 38.90 -64.11
N ASN A 316 19.11 39.47 -63.24
CA ASN A 316 19.20 39.23 -61.80
C ASN A 316 18.49 37.92 -61.40
N GLN A 317 19.02 37.26 -60.38
CA GLN A 317 18.35 36.10 -59.77
C GLN A 317 17.03 36.54 -59.13
N ILE A 318 15.95 35.81 -59.42
CA ILE A 318 14.67 35.97 -58.73
C ILE A 318 14.70 35.08 -57.49
N THR A 319 15.06 35.65 -56.34
CA THR A 319 15.05 34.95 -55.05
C THR A 319 13.68 35.02 -54.39
N ASN A 320 13.39 34.13 -53.44
CA ASN A 320 12.10 34.01 -52.72
C ASN A 320 10.92 33.51 -53.57
N VAL A 321 11.19 32.69 -54.58
CA VAL A 321 10.16 31.93 -55.30
C VAL A 321 9.79 30.69 -54.48
N SER A 322 8.60 30.72 -53.88
CA SER A 322 8.00 29.57 -53.18
C SER A 322 7.81 28.38 -54.10
N THR A 323 7.66 27.16 -53.55
CA THR A 323 7.39 25.97 -54.36
C THR A 323 6.10 26.16 -55.14
N GLY A 324 6.17 26.04 -56.46
CA GLY A 324 4.99 26.16 -57.32
C GLY A 324 3.95 25.09 -56.99
N THR A 325 2.68 25.50 -56.95
CA THR A 325 1.52 24.66 -56.66
C THR A 325 0.55 24.55 -57.84
N ALA A 326 0.57 25.53 -58.75
CA ALA A 326 -0.15 25.51 -60.02
C ALA A 326 0.82 25.34 -61.20
N ASP A 327 0.34 24.81 -62.33
CA ASP A 327 1.17 24.50 -63.51
C ASP A 327 1.88 25.72 -64.12
N THR A 328 1.39 26.93 -63.84
CA THR A 328 1.95 28.21 -64.31
C THR A 328 2.96 28.83 -63.35
N ASP A 329 3.19 28.24 -62.19
CA ASP A 329 4.14 28.75 -61.20
C ASP A 329 5.59 28.46 -61.62
N ALA A 330 6.51 29.33 -61.22
CA ALA A 330 7.93 29.09 -61.42
C ALA A 330 8.45 27.98 -60.48
N VAL A 331 9.04 26.92 -61.03
CA VAL A 331 9.61 25.79 -60.27
C VAL A 331 10.94 26.16 -59.62
N ASN A 332 11.08 25.89 -58.32
CA ASN A 332 12.35 26.13 -57.61
C ASN A 332 13.24 24.87 -57.55
N VAL A 333 14.55 25.06 -57.31
CA VAL A 333 15.57 23.97 -57.36
C VAL A 333 15.30 22.83 -56.36
N LYS A 334 14.56 23.09 -55.28
CA LYS A 334 14.18 22.07 -54.29
C LYS A 334 13.23 21.03 -54.89
N GLN A 335 12.26 21.46 -55.70
CA GLN A 335 11.28 20.55 -56.34
C GLN A 335 11.96 19.56 -57.30
N LEU A 336 13.05 19.96 -57.98
CA LEU A 336 13.80 19.10 -58.91
C LEU A 336 14.62 18.01 -58.20
N LYS A 337 15.23 18.34 -57.06
CA LYS A 337 16.10 17.40 -56.32
C LYS A 337 15.33 16.26 -55.65
N GLN A 338 14.08 16.49 -55.24
CA GLN A 338 13.26 15.45 -54.58
C GLN A 338 12.80 14.34 -55.54
N GLN A 339 12.54 14.65 -56.81
CA GLN A 339 12.09 13.65 -57.78
C GLN A 339 13.21 12.69 -58.25
N ALA A 340 14.46 13.16 -58.24
CA ALA A 340 15.60 12.36 -58.74
C ALA A 340 16.10 11.27 -57.78
N ALA A 341 15.80 11.35 -56.48
CA ALA A 341 16.36 10.46 -55.46
C ALA A 341 15.53 9.20 -55.16
N ALA A 342 14.25 9.15 -55.57
CA ALA A 342 13.31 8.12 -55.11
C ALA A 342 13.24 6.83 -55.96
N ALA A 343 14.14 6.60 -56.93
CA ALA A 343 13.90 5.64 -58.03
C ALA A 343 14.92 4.50 -58.30
N LYS A 344 15.68 3.93 -57.32
CA LYS A 344 16.53 2.71 -57.57
C LYS A 344 16.61 1.68 -56.41
N THR A 345 16.73 0.38 -56.77
CA THR A 345 16.59 -0.87 -55.97
C THR A 345 17.93 -1.66 -55.78
N GLU A 346 18.09 -2.48 -54.71
CA GLU A 346 19.30 -3.29 -54.36
C GLU A 346 19.00 -4.82 -54.25
N VAL A 347 19.91 -5.71 -54.70
CA VAL A 347 19.83 -7.20 -54.61
C VAL A 347 21.13 -7.77 -54.00
N LYS A 348 21.03 -8.67 -52.99
CA LYS A 348 22.18 -9.31 -52.29
C LYS A 348 22.29 -10.82 -52.57
N ALA A 349 23.51 -11.35 -52.74
CA ALA A 349 23.78 -12.78 -52.94
C ALA A 349 23.61 -13.60 -51.65
N GLY A 350 23.01 -14.80 -51.74
CA GLY A 350 22.83 -15.76 -50.65
C GLY A 350 23.81 -16.95 -50.69
N THR A 351 23.79 -17.79 -49.66
CA THR A 351 24.88 -18.72 -49.28
C THR A 351 25.22 -19.87 -50.24
N ASN A 352 24.44 -20.10 -51.31
CA ASN A 352 24.66 -21.19 -52.28
C ASN A 352 24.62 -20.72 -53.75
N VAL A 353 24.99 -19.46 -53.95
CA VAL A 353 25.06 -18.79 -55.26
C VAL A 353 26.52 -18.55 -55.61
N ALA A 354 26.96 -19.03 -56.77
CA ALA A 354 28.29 -18.86 -57.31
C ALA A 354 28.57 -17.44 -57.82
N SER A 355 27.58 -16.79 -58.46
CA SER A 355 27.65 -15.39 -58.87
C SER A 355 26.27 -14.77 -59.08
N VAL A 356 26.20 -13.44 -58.94
CA VAL A 356 25.09 -12.60 -59.43
C VAL A 356 25.68 -11.64 -60.46
N ASP A 357 25.40 -11.87 -61.73
CA ASP A 357 25.96 -11.09 -62.84
C ASP A 357 24.96 -10.01 -63.30
N ALA A 358 25.45 -8.77 -63.46
CA ALA A 358 24.63 -7.60 -63.79
C ALA A 358 24.93 -7.10 -65.22
N LYS A 359 23.88 -6.81 -65.98
CA LYS A 359 23.97 -6.18 -67.32
C LYS A 359 23.00 -5.01 -67.44
N VAL A 360 23.38 -3.99 -68.20
CA VAL A 360 22.50 -2.89 -68.60
C VAL A 360 21.61 -3.34 -69.75
N GLY A 361 20.29 -3.27 -69.54
CA GLY A 361 19.29 -3.48 -70.59
C GLY A 361 19.13 -2.25 -71.49
N GLU A 362 18.50 -2.41 -72.65
CA GLU A 362 18.45 -1.39 -73.71
C GLU A 362 17.80 -0.04 -73.32
N ASN A 363 17.09 0.04 -72.18
CA ASN A 363 16.47 1.28 -71.68
C ASN A 363 17.17 1.85 -70.43
N GLY A 364 18.40 1.44 -70.13
CA GLY A 364 19.22 2.03 -69.05
C GLY A 364 18.96 1.51 -67.63
N GLN A 365 18.17 0.44 -67.48
CA GLN A 365 17.93 -0.28 -66.23
C GLN A 365 18.91 -1.47 -66.04
N THR A 366 19.20 -1.81 -64.77
CA THR A 366 20.07 -2.95 -64.41
C THR A 366 19.27 -4.26 -64.33
N VAL A 367 19.72 -5.33 -65.01
CA VAL A 367 19.14 -6.70 -64.97
C VAL A 367 20.14 -7.66 -64.31
N TYR A 368 19.68 -8.53 -63.39
CA TYR A 368 20.50 -9.48 -62.62
C TYR A 368 20.25 -10.95 -63.04
N THR A 369 21.31 -11.77 -63.18
CA THR A 369 21.27 -13.24 -63.42
C THR A 369 21.98 -13.99 -62.28
N VAL A 370 21.46 -15.13 -61.78
CA VAL A 370 21.97 -15.86 -60.59
C VAL A 370 22.45 -17.27 -60.95
N ASN A 371 23.73 -17.60 -60.69
CA ASN A 371 24.37 -18.91 -60.94
C ASN A 371 24.69 -19.65 -59.61
N ALA A 372 24.66 -20.99 -59.50
CA ALA A 372 24.97 -21.76 -58.26
C ALA A 372 26.09 -22.81 -58.44
N ASN A 373 26.96 -23.05 -57.45
CA ASN A 373 28.05 -24.06 -57.54
C ASN A 373 28.22 -25.01 -56.32
N GLY A 374 28.17 -26.32 -56.62
CA GLY A 374 29.11 -27.41 -56.25
C GLY A 374 29.27 -27.92 -54.80
N THR A 375 28.78 -29.13 -54.49
CA THR A 375 29.06 -29.89 -53.23
C THR A 375 30.18 -30.93 -53.43
N ALA A 376 31.13 -31.05 -52.48
CA ALA A 376 32.17 -32.08 -52.47
C ALA A 376 31.98 -33.05 -51.27
N VAL A 377 31.95 -34.36 -51.54
CA VAL A 377 31.93 -35.44 -50.55
C VAL A 377 33.22 -36.25 -50.69
N LYS A 378 34.01 -36.38 -49.61
CA LYS A 378 35.31 -37.09 -49.62
C LYS A 378 35.23 -38.29 -48.66
N ALA A 379 35.47 -39.50 -49.17
CA ALA A 379 35.63 -40.70 -48.35
C ALA A 379 37.05 -40.77 -47.76
N GLY A 380 37.19 -41.23 -46.52
CA GLY A 380 38.46 -41.66 -45.94
C GLY A 380 38.76 -43.13 -46.27
N ASP A 381 40.02 -43.55 -46.09
CA ASP A 381 40.50 -44.88 -46.45
C ASP A 381 39.59 -46.00 -45.89
N GLY A 382 39.03 -46.81 -46.79
CA GLY A 382 38.17 -47.97 -46.49
C GLY A 382 36.73 -47.93 -47.04
N LEU A 383 36.26 -46.79 -47.55
CA LEU A 383 34.89 -46.59 -48.09
C LEU A 383 34.88 -46.13 -49.57
N SER A 384 33.78 -46.38 -50.28
CA SER A 384 33.45 -45.95 -51.65
C SER A 384 32.13 -45.16 -51.68
N VAL A 385 32.06 -44.08 -52.45
CA VAL A 385 30.88 -43.19 -52.59
C VAL A 385 30.42 -43.15 -54.05
N SER A 386 29.11 -43.25 -54.30
CA SER A 386 28.48 -43.06 -55.62
C SER A 386 27.32 -42.07 -55.58
N SER A 387 27.12 -41.29 -56.64
CA SER A 387 26.04 -40.30 -56.78
C SER A 387 25.04 -40.66 -57.88
N SER A 388 23.77 -40.29 -57.67
CA SER A 388 22.67 -40.44 -58.63
C SER A 388 21.84 -39.15 -58.71
N LEU A 389 21.52 -38.70 -59.92
CA LEU A 389 20.77 -37.46 -60.19
C LEU A 389 19.30 -37.78 -60.52
N ASP A 390 18.38 -37.21 -59.73
CA ASP A 390 16.97 -37.12 -60.07
C ASP A 390 16.73 -35.83 -60.89
N LYS A 391 16.58 -36.00 -62.21
CA LYS A 391 16.45 -34.88 -63.18
C LYS A 391 15.13 -34.13 -63.08
N GLU A 392 14.08 -34.72 -62.51
CA GLU A 392 12.77 -34.06 -62.38
C GLU A 392 12.70 -33.19 -61.12
N LYS A 393 13.42 -33.56 -60.06
CA LYS A 393 13.43 -32.81 -58.79
C LYS A 393 14.66 -31.94 -58.58
N ASN A 394 15.65 -32.03 -59.47
CA ASN A 394 16.92 -31.31 -59.38
C ASN A 394 17.65 -31.60 -58.04
N VAL A 395 17.60 -32.86 -57.58
CA VAL A 395 18.26 -33.36 -56.35
C VAL A 395 19.28 -34.45 -56.71
N THR A 396 20.50 -34.32 -56.16
CA THR A 396 21.55 -35.36 -56.22
C THR A 396 21.59 -36.14 -54.90
N THR A 397 21.45 -37.46 -54.93
CA THR A 397 21.58 -38.35 -53.76
C THR A 397 22.95 -39.05 -53.76
N TYR A 398 23.61 -39.12 -52.60
CA TYR A 398 24.90 -39.82 -52.39
C TYR A 398 24.71 -41.10 -51.56
N THR A 399 25.33 -42.21 -51.96
CA THR A 399 25.33 -43.51 -51.24
C THR A 399 26.77 -43.92 -50.85
N VAL A 400 26.98 -44.48 -49.65
CA VAL A 400 28.30 -44.85 -49.09
C VAL A 400 28.37 -46.38 -48.84
N ALA A 401 29.42 -47.06 -49.31
CA ALA A 401 29.69 -48.51 -49.16
C ALA A 401 31.19 -48.81 -48.85
N LEU A 402 31.59 -50.05 -48.54
CA LEU A 402 32.99 -50.47 -48.32
C LEU A 402 33.76 -50.70 -49.65
N ASN A 403 35.04 -50.32 -49.73
CA ASN A 403 35.86 -50.46 -50.95
C ASN A 403 36.45 -51.88 -51.15
N ASP A 404 36.97 -52.16 -52.35
CA ASP A 404 37.44 -53.51 -52.73
C ASP A 404 38.75 -53.95 -52.05
N GLU A 405 39.48 -53.03 -51.42
CA GLU A 405 40.65 -53.33 -50.58
C GLU A 405 40.21 -53.85 -49.20
N THR A 406 39.20 -53.22 -48.58
CA THR A 406 38.58 -53.69 -47.33
C THR A 406 37.81 -54.99 -47.54
N LYS A 407 37.24 -55.23 -48.74
CA LYS A 407 36.65 -56.53 -49.13
C LYS A 407 37.71 -57.62 -49.37
N ARG A 408 38.95 -57.27 -49.75
CA ARG A 408 40.07 -58.21 -49.94
C ARG A 408 40.76 -58.59 -48.63
N GLN A 409 40.87 -57.68 -47.65
CA GLN A 409 41.37 -58.01 -46.31
C GLN A 409 40.40 -58.86 -45.47
N LEU A 410 39.14 -59.01 -45.90
CA LEU A 410 38.10 -59.82 -45.25
C LEU A 410 37.95 -61.25 -45.83
N ALA A 411 38.78 -61.63 -46.82
CA ALA A 411 38.89 -62.99 -47.36
C ALA A 411 40.26 -63.60 -46.98
N LYS A 412 40.32 -64.25 -45.81
CA LYS A 412 41.52 -64.82 -45.17
C LYS A 412 42.18 -66.01 -45.94
N GLU A 413 43.52 -66.01 -45.89
CA GLU A 413 44.52 -67.11 -45.72
C GLU A 413 44.60 -68.34 -46.66
N GLU A 414 45.83 -68.65 -47.13
CA GLU A 414 46.57 -69.95 -47.09
C GLU A 414 47.83 -69.86 -48.00
N SER A 415 48.97 -70.57 -47.84
CA SER A 415 49.56 -71.47 -46.83
C SER A 415 50.88 -72.02 -47.43
N VAL A 416 51.87 -72.47 -46.63
CA VAL A 416 52.64 -73.74 -46.75
C VAL A 416 53.65 -73.82 -45.60
N VAL A 417 53.44 -74.79 -44.73
CA VAL A 417 54.40 -75.31 -43.74
C VAL A 417 54.66 -76.77 -44.15
N ALA A 418 55.93 -77.22 -44.16
CA ALA A 418 56.31 -78.56 -44.61
C ALA A 418 55.48 -79.66 -43.93
N GLY A 419 54.70 -80.41 -44.71
CA GLY A 419 53.64 -81.28 -44.20
C GLY A 419 54.09 -82.62 -43.63
N SER A 420 55.36 -83.04 -43.81
CA SER A 420 55.90 -84.29 -43.25
C SER A 420 57.41 -84.20 -43.06
N LYS A 421 57.96 -84.81 -42.00
CA LYS A 421 59.41 -84.76 -41.68
C LYS A 421 60.29 -85.36 -42.76
N ASN A 422 59.73 -86.27 -43.56
CA ASN A 422 60.43 -86.85 -44.69
C ASN A 422 60.67 -85.89 -45.82
N VAL A 423 60.07 -84.70 -45.80
CA VAL A 423 60.17 -83.73 -46.87
C VAL A 423 60.39 -82.31 -46.32
N THR A 424 61.53 -81.69 -46.62
CA THR A 424 61.86 -80.31 -46.19
C THR A 424 61.61 -79.28 -47.28
N VAL A 425 61.09 -78.09 -46.92
CA VAL A 425 60.75 -76.98 -47.84
C VAL A 425 61.50 -75.69 -47.48
N THR A 426 62.19 -75.04 -48.43
CA THR A 426 62.93 -73.76 -48.22
C THR A 426 62.58 -72.70 -49.28
N ALA A 427 62.48 -71.42 -48.91
CA ALA A 427 62.09 -70.33 -49.82
C ALA A 427 63.29 -69.76 -50.60
N ASP A 428 63.17 -69.64 -51.93
CA ASP A 428 64.30 -69.29 -52.80
C ASP A 428 64.11 -67.93 -53.52
N LYS A 429 62.92 -67.56 -54.05
CA LYS A 429 62.71 -66.33 -54.88
C LYS A 429 61.27 -65.78 -54.88
N LYS A 430 61.00 -64.61 -55.50
CA LYS A 430 59.65 -64.01 -55.68
C LYS A 430 59.12 -64.17 -57.12
N ASN A 431 57.82 -64.42 -57.29
CA ASN A 431 57.15 -64.53 -58.59
C ASN A 431 56.58 -63.20 -59.12
N ALA A 432 56.13 -63.19 -60.38
CA ALA A 432 55.75 -61.99 -61.14
C ALA A 432 54.49 -61.25 -60.64
N THR A 433 53.74 -61.80 -59.69
CA THR A 433 52.62 -61.12 -59.00
C THR A 433 52.93 -60.80 -57.53
N GLY A 434 54.16 -61.06 -57.06
CA GLY A 434 54.66 -60.63 -55.75
C GLY A 434 54.61 -61.68 -54.62
N GLY A 435 54.24 -62.93 -54.91
CA GLY A 435 54.28 -64.07 -53.96
C GLY A 435 55.66 -64.78 -53.91
N THR A 436 55.92 -65.56 -52.86
CA THR A 436 57.20 -66.30 -52.60
C THR A 436 57.21 -67.71 -53.24
N GLU A 437 58.36 -68.20 -53.74
CA GLU A 437 58.61 -69.51 -54.38
C GLU A 437 59.46 -70.45 -53.46
N PHE A 438 59.17 -71.78 -53.43
CA PHE A 438 59.73 -72.77 -52.46
C PHE A 438 60.36 -74.05 -53.12
N VAL A 439 61.46 -74.62 -52.57
CA VAL A 439 62.22 -75.86 -53.00
C VAL A 439 62.07 -77.03 -51.99
N VAL A 440 62.06 -78.32 -52.44
CA VAL A 440 61.62 -79.52 -51.66
C VAL A 440 62.59 -80.75 -51.72
N ASP A 441 63.01 -81.38 -50.58
CA ASP A 441 64.01 -82.51 -50.43
C ASP A 441 63.56 -83.68 -49.49
N ILE A 442 64.11 -84.94 -49.56
CA ILE A 442 63.77 -86.10 -48.65
C ILE A 442 64.74 -86.32 -47.46
N ALA A 443 64.21 -86.66 -46.26
CA ALA A 443 64.98 -86.83 -45.02
C ALA A 443 65.73 -88.18 -44.84
N LYS A 444 66.79 -88.18 -44.02
CA LYS A 444 67.62 -89.37 -43.69
C LYS A 444 66.84 -90.48 -42.96
N ASP A 445 65.91 -90.10 -42.10
CA ASP A 445 65.02 -91.00 -41.38
C ASP A 445 63.66 -90.99 -42.10
N LEU A 446 63.21 -92.17 -42.56
CA LEU A 446 61.99 -92.32 -43.35
C LEU A 446 60.78 -92.64 -42.44
N ASP A 447 59.98 -91.62 -42.19
CA ASP A 447 58.57 -91.68 -41.76
C ASP A 447 57.68 -92.22 -42.90
N LEU A 448 57.54 -93.54 -43.01
CA LEU A 448 56.78 -94.17 -44.11
C LEU A 448 55.30 -93.73 -44.17
N SER A 449 54.81 -92.95 -43.20
CA SER A 449 53.42 -92.57 -43.08
C SER A 449 52.49 -93.79 -42.96
N LYS A 450 51.21 -93.52 -42.72
CA LYS A 450 50.20 -94.56 -42.50
C LYS A 450 50.04 -95.55 -43.66
N ASP A 451 50.35 -95.12 -44.89
CA ASP A 451 50.11 -95.92 -46.10
C ASP A 451 51.41 -96.43 -46.74
N GLY A 452 52.58 -96.03 -46.23
CA GLY A 452 53.85 -96.52 -46.75
C GLY A 452 54.25 -97.82 -46.11
N SER A 453 54.75 -98.72 -46.95
CA SER A 453 55.28 -100.00 -46.52
C SER A 453 56.66 -100.20 -47.13
N LEU A 454 57.55 -100.79 -46.34
CA LEU A 454 58.81 -101.36 -46.79
C LEU A 454 58.64 -102.89 -46.84
N THR A 455 58.60 -103.46 -48.05
CA THR A 455 58.46 -104.90 -48.27
C THR A 455 59.79 -105.52 -48.68
N ILE A 456 60.24 -106.55 -47.94
CA ILE A 456 61.46 -107.31 -48.20
C ILE A 456 61.13 -108.81 -48.06
N GLY A 457 60.86 -109.51 -49.17
CA GLY A 457 60.42 -110.91 -49.16
C GLY A 457 59.04 -111.10 -48.52
N ASN A 458 58.88 -112.11 -47.63
CA ASN A 458 57.65 -112.34 -46.85
C ASN A 458 57.53 -111.42 -45.63
N THR A 459 58.52 -110.54 -45.42
CA THR A 459 58.52 -109.56 -44.33
C THR A 459 57.97 -108.24 -44.86
N VAL A 460 56.88 -107.80 -44.25
CA VAL A 460 56.32 -106.48 -44.48
C VAL A 460 56.54 -105.67 -43.22
N VAL A 461 57.22 -104.52 -43.38
CA VAL A 461 57.30 -103.48 -42.37
C VAL A 461 56.48 -102.31 -42.88
N ASN A 462 55.33 -102.12 -42.27
CA ASN A 462 54.45 -101.02 -42.59
C ASN A 462 53.91 -100.43 -41.28
N ASN A 463 52.94 -99.55 -41.39
CA ASN A 463 52.27 -99.01 -40.22
C ASN A 463 51.56 -100.10 -39.36
N ASP A 464 51.28 -101.28 -39.91
CA ASP A 464 50.69 -102.41 -39.16
C ASP A 464 51.71 -103.24 -38.38
N GLY A 465 53.00 -102.87 -38.44
CA GLY A 465 54.10 -103.49 -37.71
C GLY A 465 54.94 -104.44 -38.56
N LEU A 466 55.54 -105.43 -37.89
CA LEU A 466 56.32 -106.50 -38.49
C LEU A 466 55.44 -107.73 -38.67
N LYS A 467 55.19 -108.11 -39.91
CA LYS A 467 54.54 -109.38 -40.23
C LYS A 467 55.57 -110.40 -40.75
N VAL A 468 55.59 -111.59 -40.14
CA VAL A 468 56.40 -112.75 -40.56
C VAL A 468 55.50 -114.00 -40.53
N GLY A 469 54.94 -114.39 -41.67
CA GLY A 469 53.94 -115.47 -41.73
C GLY A 469 52.66 -115.14 -40.94
N ASP A 470 52.24 -116.04 -40.04
CA ASP A 470 51.08 -115.87 -39.14
C ASP A 470 51.41 -115.12 -37.85
N THR A 471 52.69 -114.85 -37.61
CA THR A 471 53.11 -114.01 -36.49
C THR A 471 53.04 -112.56 -36.89
N VAL A 472 52.23 -111.81 -36.15
CA VAL A 472 52.17 -110.35 -36.24
C VAL A 472 52.78 -109.80 -34.97
N VAL A 473 53.84 -109.02 -35.13
CA VAL A 473 54.44 -108.22 -34.06
C VAL A 473 54.19 -106.76 -34.41
N ASN A 474 53.35 -106.12 -33.64
CA ASN A 474 53.03 -104.73 -33.87
C ASN A 474 52.79 -104.00 -32.55
N LYS A 475 52.28 -102.77 -32.63
CA LYS A 475 51.91 -102.00 -31.44
C LYS A 475 50.88 -102.71 -30.54
N ASP A 476 50.07 -103.60 -31.12
CA ASP A 476 49.06 -104.37 -30.39
C ASP A 476 49.68 -105.59 -29.71
N GLY A 477 50.98 -105.85 -29.93
CA GLY A 477 51.77 -106.85 -29.23
C GLY A 477 52.15 -108.03 -30.12
N VAL A 478 52.22 -109.21 -29.52
CA VAL A 478 52.59 -110.46 -30.21
C VAL A 478 51.34 -111.30 -30.37
N LYS A 479 50.94 -111.53 -31.62
CA LYS A 479 49.85 -112.44 -31.96
C LYS A 479 50.38 -113.67 -32.66
N VAL A 480 50.00 -114.84 -32.15
CA VAL A 480 50.30 -116.16 -32.72
C VAL A 480 48.98 -116.94 -32.79
N GLY A 481 48.31 -116.92 -33.94
CA GLY A 481 46.96 -117.48 -34.08
C GLY A 481 45.94 -116.75 -33.19
N ASP A 482 45.18 -117.49 -32.37
CA ASP A 482 44.14 -116.95 -31.45
C ASP A 482 44.69 -116.46 -30.11
N VAL A 483 45.96 -116.69 -29.82
CA VAL A 483 46.62 -116.22 -28.60
C VAL A 483 47.29 -114.89 -28.89
N SER A 484 47.02 -113.90 -28.05
CA SER A 484 47.65 -112.58 -28.15
C SER A 484 48.16 -112.11 -26.80
N ILE A 485 49.39 -111.60 -26.80
CA ILE A 485 49.98 -110.87 -25.69
C ILE A 485 50.05 -109.41 -26.13
N THR A 486 49.28 -108.55 -25.48
CA THR A 486 49.15 -107.13 -25.82
C THR A 486 49.54 -106.27 -24.61
N ALA A 487 49.60 -104.95 -24.77
CA ALA A 487 49.75 -104.04 -23.63
C ALA A 487 48.57 -104.12 -22.64
N GLU A 488 47.42 -104.64 -23.08
CA GLU A 488 46.24 -104.88 -22.25
C GLU A 488 46.33 -106.20 -21.46
N GLY A 489 47.35 -107.01 -21.72
CA GLY A 489 47.64 -108.25 -21.01
C GLY A 489 47.56 -109.48 -21.90
N ILE A 490 47.21 -110.60 -21.29
CA ILE A 490 47.18 -111.92 -21.93
C ILE A 490 45.74 -112.23 -22.31
N ASN A 491 45.47 -112.39 -23.61
CA ASN A 491 44.25 -113.04 -24.10
C ASN A 491 44.60 -114.48 -24.52
N ALA A 492 44.10 -115.45 -23.76
CA ALA A 492 44.35 -116.87 -24.01
C ALA A 492 43.47 -117.45 -25.15
N GLY A 493 42.61 -116.65 -25.80
CA GLY A 493 41.77 -117.10 -26.91
C GLY A 493 40.73 -118.15 -26.49
N ASN A 494 39.99 -117.88 -25.40
CA ASN A 494 39.03 -118.80 -24.75
C ASN A 494 39.63 -120.14 -24.28
N LYS A 495 40.96 -120.22 -24.16
CA LYS A 495 41.63 -121.36 -23.54
C LYS A 495 41.64 -121.17 -22.02
N THR A 496 41.52 -122.27 -21.28
CA THR A 496 41.66 -122.27 -19.82
C THR A 496 43.06 -121.81 -19.42
N VAL A 497 43.13 -120.82 -18.52
CA VAL A 497 44.39 -120.41 -17.87
C VAL A 497 44.49 -121.15 -16.54
N SER A 498 45.18 -122.30 -16.53
CA SER A 498 45.40 -123.09 -15.31
C SER A 498 46.63 -122.60 -14.54
N ASN A 499 46.66 -122.87 -13.22
CA ASN A 499 47.77 -122.57 -12.30
C ASN A 499 47.95 -121.08 -11.93
N VAL A 500 46.85 -120.35 -11.77
CA VAL A 500 46.84 -119.00 -11.18
C VAL A 500 46.73 -119.11 -9.65
N ALA A 501 47.70 -118.57 -8.92
CA ALA A 501 47.69 -118.50 -7.44
C ALA A 501 46.62 -117.53 -6.92
N ASP A 502 46.39 -117.49 -5.61
CA ASP A 502 45.58 -116.42 -5.02
C ASP A 502 46.24 -115.06 -5.29
N GLY A 503 45.47 -114.10 -5.80
CA GLY A 503 45.95 -112.74 -5.97
C GLY A 503 46.25 -112.10 -4.62
N VAL A 504 47.45 -111.53 -4.48
CA VAL A 504 47.91 -110.82 -3.28
C VAL A 504 47.94 -109.32 -3.52
N LYS A 505 48.32 -108.89 -4.72
CA LYS A 505 48.25 -107.50 -5.16
C LYS A 505 46.95 -107.23 -5.90
N ASP A 506 46.50 -105.99 -5.87
CA ASP A 506 45.26 -105.55 -6.53
C ASP A 506 45.24 -105.81 -8.05
N THR A 507 46.41 -106.02 -8.68
CA THR A 507 46.56 -106.29 -10.12
C THR A 507 46.75 -107.76 -10.46
N ASP A 508 46.75 -108.66 -9.46
CA ASP A 508 46.87 -110.09 -9.71
C ASP A 508 45.54 -110.65 -10.26
N ALA A 509 45.61 -111.66 -11.12
CA ALA A 509 44.40 -112.35 -11.56
C ALA A 509 43.78 -113.14 -10.40
N VAL A 510 42.51 -112.86 -10.09
CA VAL A 510 41.79 -113.56 -9.02
C VAL A 510 41.33 -114.94 -9.47
N ASN A 511 41.48 -115.94 -8.60
CA ASN A 511 40.86 -117.24 -8.83
C ASN A 511 39.44 -117.29 -8.23
N VAL A 512 38.63 -118.26 -8.68
CA VAL A 512 37.20 -118.36 -8.34
C VAL A 512 36.94 -118.50 -6.83
N ARG A 513 37.91 -118.98 -6.05
CA ARG A 513 37.79 -119.13 -4.59
C ARG A 513 37.69 -117.76 -3.90
N GLN A 514 38.49 -116.78 -4.32
CA GLN A 514 38.50 -115.43 -3.74
C GLN A 514 37.16 -114.69 -3.94
N LEU A 515 36.50 -114.89 -5.08
CA LEU A 515 35.19 -114.28 -5.37
C LEU A 515 34.06 -114.81 -4.46
N LYS A 516 34.09 -116.09 -4.06
CA LYS A 516 33.05 -116.70 -3.22
C LYS A 516 33.03 -116.15 -1.78
N GLU A 517 34.18 -115.72 -1.25
CA GLU A 517 34.25 -115.17 0.11
C GLU A 517 33.71 -113.73 0.19
N ILE A 518 33.91 -112.91 -0.86
CA ILE A 518 33.31 -111.56 -0.94
C ILE A 518 31.77 -111.64 -0.94
N ALA A 519 31.20 -112.61 -1.68
CA ALA A 519 29.75 -112.78 -1.78
C ALA A 519 29.05 -113.05 -0.43
N LYS A 520 29.71 -113.72 0.51
CA LYS A 520 29.16 -114.00 1.86
C LYS A 520 29.06 -112.75 2.75
N THR A 521 29.95 -111.78 2.56
CA THR A 521 29.97 -110.55 3.36
C THR A 521 29.00 -109.52 2.81
N ALA A 522 28.89 -109.42 1.48
CA ALA A 522 28.02 -108.45 0.81
C ALA A 522 26.51 -108.68 1.07
N SER A 523 26.10 -109.84 1.60
CA SER A 523 24.68 -110.27 1.70
C SER A 523 24.04 -110.14 3.10
N LYS A 524 24.66 -109.43 4.07
CA LYS A 524 24.23 -109.47 5.49
C LYS A 524 23.14 -108.46 5.96
N GLY A 525 22.91 -107.32 5.32
CA GLY A 525 21.86 -106.33 5.70
C GLY A 525 22.09 -105.58 7.04
N TRP A 526 21.06 -104.84 7.53
CA TRP A 526 21.05 -104.12 8.84
C TRP A 526 19.66 -104.13 9.53
N ASN A 527 19.57 -103.98 10.87
CA ASN A 527 18.30 -104.08 11.63
C ASN A 527 17.68 -102.72 12.00
N LEU A 528 16.36 -102.54 11.84
CA LEU A 528 15.57 -101.39 12.31
C LEU A 528 14.64 -101.77 13.47
N SER A 529 14.53 -100.94 14.52
CA SER A 529 13.63 -101.12 15.67
C SER A 529 12.96 -99.81 16.09
N VAL A 530 11.64 -99.82 16.35
CA VAL A 530 10.86 -98.68 16.87
C VAL A 530 10.05 -99.05 18.13
N ASN A 531 9.52 -98.04 18.85
CA ASN A 531 8.71 -98.21 20.07
C ASN A 531 9.40 -99.05 21.16
N ASN A 532 10.60 -98.65 21.55
CA ASN A 532 11.41 -99.29 22.60
C ASN A 532 11.59 -100.81 22.38
N GLY A 533 11.89 -101.23 21.15
CA GLY A 533 12.22 -102.63 20.85
C GLY A 533 11.04 -103.55 20.55
N LYS A 534 9.81 -103.04 20.56
CA LYS A 534 8.60 -103.86 20.36
C LYS A 534 8.30 -104.20 18.91
N ASN A 535 8.92 -103.51 17.95
CA ASN A 535 8.75 -103.77 16.53
C ASN A 535 10.12 -103.66 15.83
N SER A 536 10.67 -104.78 15.36
CA SER A 536 12.01 -104.84 14.74
C SER A 536 12.09 -105.79 13.53
N GLY A 537 12.99 -105.51 12.56
CA GLY A 537 13.23 -106.34 11.38
C GLY A 537 14.58 -106.04 10.67
N ASN A 538 15.09 -106.99 9.88
CA ASN A 538 16.31 -106.85 9.06
C ASN A 538 15.96 -106.26 7.67
N VAL A 539 16.75 -105.30 7.22
CA VAL A 539 16.70 -104.62 5.92
C VAL A 539 17.84 -105.16 5.06
N ALA A 540 17.50 -105.86 3.96
CA ALA A 540 18.50 -106.45 3.08
C ALA A 540 19.23 -105.38 2.24
N PRO A 541 20.43 -105.66 1.72
CA PRO A 541 21.12 -104.75 0.79
C PRO A 541 20.25 -104.49 -0.46
N GLY A 542 19.86 -103.23 -0.66
CA GLY A 542 18.99 -102.79 -1.76
C GLY A 542 17.55 -102.45 -1.37
N ASP A 543 17.10 -102.82 -0.16
CA ASP A 543 15.75 -102.51 0.33
C ASP A 543 15.63 -101.05 0.82
N SER A 544 14.42 -100.48 0.77
CA SER A 544 14.10 -99.11 1.24
C SER A 544 13.20 -99.11 2.48
N VAL A 545 13.43 -98.17 3.41
CA VAL A 545 12.60 -97.92 4.61
C VAL A 545 11.93 -96.55 4.47
N ASP A 546 10.63 -96.47 4.78
CA ASP A 546 9.86 -95.23 4.79
C ASP A 546 9.41 -94.86 6.22
N LEU A 547 9.80 -93.67 6.70
CA LEU A 547 9.50 -93.14 8.03
C LEU A 547 8.43 -92.02 7.89
N ARG A 548 7.19 -92.28 8.29
CA ARG A 548 6.03 -91.37 8.10
C ARG A 548 5.25 -91.10 9.39
N SER A 549 4.62 -89.92 9.49
CA SER A 549 3.61 -89.55 10.50
C SER A 549 2.23 -89.52 9.83
N ALA A 550 1.27 -90.28 10.35
CA ALA A 550 -0.06 -90.41 9.73
C ALA A 550 -0.99 -89.21 9.97
N ASP A 551 -0.73 -88.45 11.04
CA ASP A 551 -1.48 -87.25 11.45
C ASP A 551 -0.77 -85.94 11.06
N ASN A 552 0.39 -86.03 10.41
CA ASN A 552 1.25 -84.90 10.01
C ASN A 552 1.66 -83.97 11.17
N ASN A 553 1.55 -84.41 12.42
CA ASN A 553 1.97 -83.64 13.58
C ASN A 553 3.50 -83.63 13.73
N VAL A 554 4.17 -84.67 13.23
CA VAL A 554 5.63 -84.77 13.16
C VAL A 554 6.08 -84.68 11.70
N VAL A 555 6.81 -83.63 11.37
CA VAL A 555 7.47 -83.48 10.07
C VAL A 555 8.74 -84.33 10.08
N VAL A 556 8.80 -85.28 9.16
CA VAL A 556 9.99 -86.11 8.93
C VAL A 556 10.67 -85.63 7.65
N SER A 557 11.92 -85.18 7.74
CA SER A 557 12.71 -84.74 6.58
C SER A 557 14.03 -85.52 6.47
N LYS A 558 14.51 -85.70 5.24
CA LYS A 558 15.80 -86.33 4.95
C LYS A 558 16.67 -85.36 4.18
N GLU A 559 17.85 -85.08 4.73
CA GLU A 559 18.88 -84.27 4.06
C GLU A 559 20.20 -85.05 4.07
N GLY A 560 20.69 -85.40 2.88
CA GLY A 560 21.82 -86.31 2.74
C GLY A 560 21.57 -87.64 3.46
N ASN A 561 22.38 -87.93 4.48
CA ASN A 561 22.30 -89.15 5.31
C ASN A 561 21.56 -88.94 6.66
N ASN A 562 21.09 -87.73 6.96
CA ASN A 562 20.38 -87.43 8.22
C ASN A 562 18.87 -87.53 8.03
N VAL A 563 18.19 -88.06 9.05
CA VAL A 563 16.73 -88.01 9.19
C VAL A 563 16.41 -87.13 10.39
N SER A 564 15.67 -86.04 10.16
CA SER A 564 15.29 -85.06 11.18
C SER A 564 13.81 -85.15 11.50
N PHE A 565 13.48 -85.00 12.78
CA PHE A 565 12.11 -84.93 13.28
C PHE A 565 11.85 -83.54 13.84
N ALA A 566 10.80 -82.89 13.36
CA ALA A 566 10.30 -81.62 13.89
C ALA A 566 8.80 -81.71 14.15
N LEU A 567 8.27 -80.82 14.99
CA LEU A 567 6.83 -80.63 15.08
C LEU A 567 6.37 -79.75 13.93
N ASN A 568 5.18 -80.02 13.41
CA ASN A 568 4.53 -79.15 12.43
C ASN A 568 4.14 -77.82 13.09
N ASN A 569 4.20 -76.73 12.33
CA ASN A 569 3.78 -75.40 12.80
C ASN A 569 2.29 -75.37 13.14
N GLU A 570 1.50 -76.21 12.46
CA GLU A 570 0.11 -76.47 12.80
C GLU A 570 -0.03 -77.90 13.32
N LEU A 571 -0.45 -78.02 14.58
CA LEU A 571 -0.72 -79.31 15.20
C LEU A 571 -2.20 -79.62 15.08
N SER A 572 -2.52 -80.74 14.43
CA SER A 572 -3.87 -81.30 14.39
C SER A 572 -4.10 -82.10 15.68
N ILE A 573 -4.67 -81.43 16.68
CA ILE A 573 -5.03 -81.98 17.99
C ILE A 573 -6.57 -82.11 18.06
N GLY A 574 -7.07 -83.29 17.69
CA GLY A 574 -8.50 -83.58 17.64
C GLY A 574 -8.79 -85.04 17.97
N GLY A 575 -9.78 -85.27 18.83
CA GLY A 575 -10.28 -86.60 19.13
C GLY A 575 -10.95 -87.22 17.92
N LYS A 576 -10.56 -88.44 17.56
CA LYS A 576 -11.25 -89.24 16.53
C LYS A 576 -12.74 -89.34 16.91
N ASN A 577 -13.64 -89.00 15.98
CA ASN A 577 -15.12 -89.13 16.08
C ASN A 577 -15.91 -87.97 16.73
N GLY A 578 -15.62 -86.71 16.40
CA GLY A 578 -16.51 -85.59 16.75
C GLY A 578 -16.53 -85.22 18.24
N LYS A 579 -15.44 -85.49 18.96
CA LYS A 579 -15.16 -84.94 20.29
C LYS A 579 -14.04 -83.93 20.18
N ASP A 580 -14.27 -82.74 20.71
CA ASP A 580 -13.31 -81.63 20.63
C ASP A 580 -11.99 -81.99 21.33
N GLY A 581 -10.88 -81.68 20.67
CA GLY A 581 -9.55 -81.81 21.26
C GLY A 581 -9.28 -80.64 22.21
N SER A 582 -8.67 -80.91 23.36
CA SER A 582 -8.21 -79.86 24.28
C SER A 582 -6.69 -79.70 24.20
N LEU A 583 -6.22 -78.45 24.26
CA LEU A 583 -4.82 -78.11 24.46
C LEU A 583 -4.66 -77.58 25.89
N GLY A 584 -4.06 -78.37 26.77
CA GLY A 584 -3.82 -78.00 28.16
C GLY A 584 -2.32 -77.82 28.44
N VAL A 585 -1.96 -76.73 29.11
CA VAL A 585 -0.68 -76.63 29.85
C VAL A 585 -0.91 -77.19 31.25
N LYS A 586 -0.25 -78.31 31.57
CA LYS A 586 -0.34 -78.91 32.91
C LYS A 586 0.32 -78.00 33.94
N GLY A 587 -0.41 -77.68 35.00
CA GLY A 587 0.18 -77.12 36.22
C GLY A 587 1.06 -78.16 36.93
N ALA A 588 1.91 -77.71 37.85
CA ALA A 588 2.81 -78.57 38.64
C ALA A 588 2.09 -79.66 39.47
N ASP A 589 0.76 -79.57 39.62
CA ASP A 589 -0.13 -80.49 40.34
C ASP A 589 -0.90 -81.46 39.43
N GLY A 590 -0.65 -81.43 38.11
CA GLY A 590 -1.25 -82.39 37.16
C GLY A 590 -2.71 -82.13 36.80
N LYS A 591 -3.29 -81.00 37.22
CA LYS A 591 -4.57 -80.47 36.70
C LYS A 591 -4.30 -79.39 35.64
N ASP A 592 -5.24 -79.19 34.73
CA ASP A 592 -5.07 -78.23 33.63
C ASP A 592 -5.20 -76.78 34.14
N GLY A 593 -4.17 -75.95 33.92
CA GLY A 593 -4.11 -74.57 34.41
C GLY A 593 -4.84 -73.57 33.51
N VAL A 594 -4.63 -73.69 32.20
CA VAL A 594 -5.35 -72.95 31.17
C VAL A 594 -5.83 -73.96 30.13
N VAL A 595 -7.13 -73.99 29.86
CA VAL A 595 -7.74 -74.89 28.88
C VAL A 595 -8.42 -74.07 27.79
N ALA A 596 -7.96 -74.22 26.55
CA ALA A 596 -8.68 -73.76 25.37
C ALA A 596 -9.60 -74.90 24.90
N ASN A 597 -10.91 -74.65 24.90
CA ASN A 597 -11.93 -75.62 24.48
C ASN A 597 -12.33 -75.39 23.02
N GLY A 598 -12.83 -76.43 22.36
CA GLY A 598 -13.35 -76.36 20.98
C GLY A 598 -14.63 -75.52 20.84
N ASP A 599 -15.27 -75.15 21.95
CA ASP A 599 -16.48 -74.30 21.99
C ASP A 599 -16.19 -72.78 22.04
N GLY A 600 -14.92 -72.39 21.87
CA GLY A 600 -14.50 -70.99 21.87
C GLY A 600 -14.31 -70.39 23.27
N THR A 601 -14.40 -71.20 24.33
CA THR A 601 -14.13 -70.77 25.71
C THR A 601 -12.67 -70.98 26.11
N LEU A 602 -12.16 -70.05 26.91
CA LEU A 602 -10.89 -70.17 27.62
C LEU A 602 -11.18 -70.27 29.12
N VAL A 603 -10.92 -71.43 29.70
CA VAL A 603 -11.06 -71.63 31.14
C VAL A 603 -9.73 -71.32 31.80
N ILE A 604 -9.73 -70.32 32.70
CA ILE A 604 -8.56 -69.92 33.47
C ILE A 604 -8.79 -70.35 34.91
N ASN A 605 -8.08 -71.41 35.31
CA ASN A 605 -8.14 -71.91 36.68
C ASN A 605 -7.04 -71.24 37.51
N GLY A 606 -7.42 -70.42 38.48
CA GLY A 606 -6.48 -69.93 39.47
C GLY A 606 -5.87 -71.08 40.28
N LYS A 607 -4.58 -71.02 40.60
CA LYS A 607 -3.91 -71.99 41.50
C LYS A 607 -4.71 -72.10 42.80
N ASN A 608 -5.08 -73.31 43.21
CA ASN A 608 -5.63 -73.52 44.56
C ASN A 608 -4.61 -73.05 45.61
N GLY A 609 -5.04 -72.19 46.55
CA GLY A 609 -4.21 -71.86 47.70
C GLY A 609 -3.92 -73.09 48.55
N VAL A 610 -2.87 -73.03 49.37
CA VAL A 610 -2.39 -74.14 50.25
C VAL A 610 -3.47 -74.72 51.19
N ASP A 611 -4.60 -74.04 51.36
CA ASP A 611 -5.72 -74.43 52.26
C ASP A 611 -6.97 -74.98 51.54
N GLY A 612 -6.89 -75.30 50.24
CA GLY A 612 -8.00 -75.94 49.52
C GLY A 612 -9.24 -75.08 49.26
N LYS A 613 -9.17 -73.75 49.46
CA LYS A 613 -10.18 -72.84 48.93
C LYS A 613 -10.01 -72.72 47.41
N ALA A 614 -11.10 -72.91 46.67
CA ALA A 614 -11.13 -72.77 45.22
C ALA A 614 -10.49 -71.43 44.82
N GLY A 615 -9.51 -71.49 43.92
CA GLY A 615 -8.94 -70.30 43.31
C GLY A 615 -10.03 -69.49 42.59
N ALA A 616 -9.77 -68.22 42.28
CA ALA A 616 -10.66 -67.49 41.39
C ALA A 616 -10.63 -68.17 40.02
N ASN A 617 -11.75 -68.75 39.62
CA ASN A 617 -11.92 -69.37 38.30
C ASN A 617 -12.76 -68.42 37.46
N ALA A 618 -12.37 -68.21 36.21
CA ALA A 618 -13.18 -67.49 35.25
C ALA A 618 -13.21 -68.27 33.94
N THR A 619 -14.39 -68.32 33.33
CA THR A 619 -14.52 -68.76 31.94
C THR A 619 -14.59 -67.50 31.08
N LEU A 620 -13.62 -67.31 30.20
CA LEU A 620 -13.63 -66.27 29.18
C LEU A 620 -14.27 -66.83 27.91
N THR A 621 -15.22 -66.10 27.35
CA THR A 621 -15.83 -66.42 26.07
C THR A 621 -16.01 -65.15 25.23
N VAL A 622 -16.30 -65.36 23.96
CA VAL A 622 -16.71 -64.31 23.04
C VAL A 622 -18.18 -64.51 22.71
N ALA A 623 -19.02 -63.53 23.06
CA ALA A 623 -20.46 -63.59 22.83
C ALA A 623 -21.00 -62.25 22.31
N GLU A 624 -22.22 -62.26 21.78
CA GLU A 624 -22.94 -61.01 21.50
C GLU A 624 -23.37 -60.34 22.81
N GLY A 625 -22.95 -59.10 23.01
CA GLY A 625 -23.30 -58.30 24.19
C GLY A 625 -23.82 -56.92 23.82
N GLN A 626 -23.85 -56.01 24.79
CA GLN A 626 -24.43 -54.68 24.58
C GLN A 626 -23.73 -53.93 23.43
N LYS A 627 -24.42 -52.97 22.80
CA LYS A 627 -23.89 -52.18 21.68
C LYS A 627 -22.81 -51.21 22.15
N THR A 628 -21.80 -50.96 21.32
CA THR A 628 -20.81 -49.89 21.57
C THR A 628 -21.32 -48.53 21.06
N LEU A 629 -20.61 -47.44 21.35
CA LEU A 629 -20.97 -46.08 20.93
C LEU A 629 -20.94 -45.87 19.40
N ASP A 630 -20.16 -46.70 18.70
CA ASP A 630 -19.91 -46.62 17.25
C ASP A 630 -20.92 -47.45 16.42
N GLU A 631 -21.71 -48.34 17.04
CA GLU A 631 -22.50 -49.33 16.33
C GLU A 631 -24.00 -49.00 16.31
N THR A 632 -24.52 -48.68 15.12
CA THR A 632 -25.96 -48.48 14.90
C THR A 632 -26.61 -49.76 14.37
N GLY A 633 -27.16 -50.60 15.26
CA GLY A 633 -28.14 -51.62 14.86
C GLY A 633 -27.95 -53.02 15.45
N SER A 634 -26.72 -53.53 15.54
CA SER A 634 -26.43 -54.90 16.00
C SER A 634 -25.71 -54.92 17.34
N ASN A 635 -25.79 -56.04 18.07
CA ASN A 635 -25.01 -56.28 19.28
C ASN A 635 -23.51 -56.37 18.92
N SER A 636 -22.63 -55.88 19.80
CA SER A 636 -21.18 -55.97 19.60
C SER A 636 -20.69 -57.34 20.04
N THR A 637 -19.66 -57.86 19.39
CA THR A 637 -18.86 -58.94 19.94
C THR A 637 -18.17 -58.47 21.22
N ARG A 638 -18.39 -59.16 22.34
CA ARG A 638 -17.83 -58.83 23.66
C ARG A 638 -16.94 -59.95 24.19
N ILE A 639 -15.88 -59.55 24.89
CA ILE A 639 -15.23 -60.46 25.83
C ILE A 639 -16.14 -60.51 27.05
N VAL A 640 -16.69 -61.69 27.28
CA VAL A 640 -17.58 -61.97 28.39
C VAL A 640 -16.83 -62.90 29.33
N TYR A 641 -16.83 -62.58 30.61
CA TYR A 641 -16.35 -63.50 31.62
C TYR A 641 -17.49 -63.89 32.55
N THR A 642 -17.59 -65.19 32.82
CA THR A 642 -18.42 -65.71 33.88
C THR A 642 -17.52 -66.01 35.07
N ASP A 643 -17.77 -65.35 36.19
CA ASP A 643 -16.98 -65.51 37.40
C ASP A 643 -17.26 -66.84 38.12
N GLY A 644 -16.47 -67.15 39.14
CA GLY A 644 -16.66 -68.35 39.98
C GLY A 644 -17.98 -68.42 40.75
N LYS A 645 -18.84 -67.40 40.66
CA LYS A 645 -20.21 -67.36 41.20
C LYS A 645 -21.27 -67.49 40.11
N ASN A 646 -20.89 -67.81 38.88
CA ASN A 646 -21.77 -67.93 37.72
C ASN A 646 -22.44 -66.60 37.31
N THR A 647 -21.82 -65.46 37.64
CA THR A 647 -22.29 -64.14 37.20
C THR A 647 -21.57 -63.74 35.92
N THR A 648 -22.34 -63.45 34.88
CA THR A 648 -21.83 -63.02 33.58
C THR A 648 -21.59 -61.51 33.58
N GLN A 649 -20.41 -61.09 33.15
CA GLN A 649 -20.02 -59.69 33.03
C GLN A 649 -19.39 -59.43 31.66
N GLU A 650 -19.68 -58.25 31.10
CA GLU A 650 -19.08 -57.79 29.84
C GLU A 650 -17.92 -56.83 30.15
N VAL A 651 -16.78 -56.99 29.48
CA VAL A 651 -15.67 -56.05 29.60
C VAL A 651 -15.91 -54.85 28.69
N ALA A 652 -15.91 -53.64 29.26
CA ALA A 652 -15.97 -52.41 28.48
C ALA A 652 -14.73 -52.25 27.59
N THR A 653 -14.97 -51.95 26.32
CA THR A 653 -13.98 -51.65 25.30
C THR A 653 -13.83 -50.14 25.15
N MET A 654 -12.76 -49.68 24.49
CA MET A 654 -12.60 -48.25 24.19
C MET A 654 -13.76 -47.67 23.36
N LYS A 655 -14.49 -48.52 22.61
CA LYS A 655 -15.64 -48.11 21.79
C LYS A 655 -16.92 -47.86 22.59
N ASP A 656 -17.00 -48.24 23.86
CA ASP A 656 -18.21 -48.06 24.68
C ASP A 656 -18.48 -46.61 25.08
N GLY A 657 -17.42 -45.92 25.48
CA GLY A 657 -17.43 -44.50 25.81
C GLY A 657 -18.48 -44.05 26.83
N LEU A 658 -18.68 -42.73 26.90
CA LEU A 658 -19.63 -42.01 27.74
C LEU A 658 -20.42 -41.00 26.88
N ARG A 659 -21.63 -40.65 27.35
CA ARG A 659 -22.56 -39.75 26.66
C ARG A 659 -22.82 -38.51 27.52
N PHE A 660 -22.59 -37.32 26.98
CA PHE A 660 -22.72 -36.02 27.68
C PHE A 660 -23.72 -35.12 26.97
N ALA A 661 -24.48 -34.28 27.68
CA ALA A 661 -25.39 -33.30 27.06
C ALA A 661 -25.21 -31.91 27.67
N GLY A 662 -25.14 -30.88 26.82
CA GLY A 662 -25.24 -29.48 27.22
C GLY A 662 -26.70 -29.00 27.27
N ASN A 663 -26.92 -27.70 27.46
CA ASN A 663 -28.24 -27.06 27.55
C ASN A 663 -29.10 -27.20 26.28
N GLN A 664 -28.50 -27.52 25.12
CA GLN A 664 -29.21 -27.79 23.87
C GLN A 664 -29.74 -29.24 23.76
N GLY A 665 -29.43 -30.11 24.73
CA GLY A 665 -29.87 -31.51 24.75
C GLY A 665 -29.17 -32.44 23.74
N ALA A 666 -28.32 -31.91 22.86
CA ALA A 666 -27.51 -32.71 21.94
C ALA A 666 -26.48 -33.55 22.69
N ILE A 667 -26.44 -34.85 22.37
CA ILE A 667 -25.55 -35.81 23.02
C ILE A 667 -24.18 -35.79 22.35
N LEU A 668 -23.15 -35.46 23.12
CA LEU A 668 -21.75 -35.61 22.78
C LEU A 668 -21.25 -36.97 23.28
N ASN A 669 -20.89 -37.82 22.33
CA ASN A 669 -20.30 -39.13 22.54
C ASN A 669 -18.78 -39.00 22.67
N LYS A 670 -18.17 -39.61 23.70
CA LYS A 670 -16.72 -39.66 23.89
C LYS A 670 -16.27 -41.07 24.23
N LYS A 671 -15.28 -41.59 23.52
CA LYS A 671 -14.70 -42.92 23.82
C LYS A 671 -13.92 -42.90 25.14
N LEU A 672 -13.73 -44.07 25.77
CA LEU A 672 -13.10 -44.14 27.10
C LEU A 672 -11.62 -43.69 27.11
N ASN A 673 -10.97 -43.65 25.95
CA ASN A 673 -9.60 -43.17 25.76
C ASN A 673 -9.53 -41.73 25.18
N GLU A 674 -10.66 -41.02 25.11
CA GLU A 674 -10.72 -39.64 24.63
C GLU A 674 -10.93 -38.66 25.78
N THR A 675 -10.20 -37.54 25.76
CA THR A 675 -10.41 -36.45 26.72
C THR A 675 -11.67 -35.64 26.34
N LEU A 676 -12.53 -35.40 27.33
CA LEU A 676 -13.61 -34.40 27.24
C LEU A 676 -13.12 -33.07 27.82
N SER A 677 -12.93 -32.08 26.95
CA SER A 677 -12.73 -30.70 27.36
C SER A 677 -14.06 -30.03 27.72
N ILE A 678 -14.15 -29.50 28.94
CA ILE A 678 -15.23 -28.59 29.39
C ILE A 678 -14.59 -27.23 29.65
N GLU A 679 -14.81 -26.28 28.76
CA GLU A 679 -14.03 -25.04 28.71
C GLU A 679 -14.96 -23.82 28.65
N GLY A 680 -14.75 -22.86 29.54
CA GLY A 680 -15.25 -21.50 29.39
C GLY A 680 -14.14 -20.57 28.90
N GLY A 681 -14.51 -19.43 28.32
CA GLY A 681 -13.52 -18.42 27.87
C GLY A 681 -12.98 -17.51 28.98
N LEU A 682 -13.27 -17.78 30.25
CA LEU A 682 -12.89 -16.95 31.41
C LEU A 682 -11.69 -17.57 32.14
N ASP A 683 -10.72 -16.73 32.52
CA ASP A 683 -9.53 -17.14 33.29
C ASP A 683 -9.90 -17.67 34.70
N ASN A 684 -9.20 -18.72 35.16
CA ASN A 684 -9.48 -19.49 36.37
C ASN A 684 -9.46 -18.70 37.69
N GLN A 685 -8.90 -17.49 37.69
CA GLN A 685 -8.75 -16.66 38.89
C GLN A 685 -9.83 -15.57 39.03
N GLN A 686 -10.81 -15.51 38.12
CA GLN A 686 -11.87 -14.50 38.12
C GLN A 686 -13.17 -15.03 38.74
N ALA A 687 -13.85 -14.21 39.56
CA ALA A 687 -15.11 -14.58 40.21
C ALA A 687 -16.25 -14.76 39.19
N ALA A 688 -16.97 -15.88 39.27
CA ALA A 688 -18.03 -16.25 38.33
C ALA A 688 -19.43 -16.32 38.98
N SER A 689 -20.50 -16.06 38.22
CA SER A 689 -21.90 -16.17 38.63
C SER A 689 -22.72 -16.94 37.59
N SER A 690 -23.59 -17.84 38.04
CA SER A 690 -24.27 -18.85 37.21
C SER A 690 -25.52 -18.35 36.45
N LYS A 691 -25.92 -17.08 36.58
CA LYS A 691 -27.20 -16.61 36.00
C LYS A 691 -27.15 -16.25 34.51
N ASN A 692 -26.00 -15.85 33.96
CA ASN A 692 -25.84 -15.42 32.57
C ASN A 692 -25.05 -16.42 31.70
N VAL A 693 -24.86 -17.65 32.19
CA VAL A 693 -23.99 -18.68 31.61
C VAL A 693 -24.81 -19.81 30.97
N ARG A 694 -24.39 -20.29 29.78
CA ARG A 694 -24.98 -21.43 29.04
C ARG A 694 -23.87 -22.43 28.67
N VAL A 695 -24.12 -23.74 28.70
CA VAL A 695 -23.18 -24.78 28.25
C VAL A 695 -23.69 -25.39 26.94
N ASP A 696 -22.90 -25.30 25.88
CA ASP A 696 -23.21 -25.83 24.55
C ASP A 696 -22.24 -26.95 24.16
N SER A 697 -22.71 -27.97 23.44
CA SER A 697 -21.84 -28.99 22.86
C SER A 697 -21.43 -28.55 21.46
N GLU A 698 -20.16 -28.18 21.26
CA GLU A 698 -19.64 -27.67 19.99
C GLU A 698 -18.25 -28.25 19.69
N ASN A 699 -18.04 -28.69 18.44
CA ASN A 699 -16.76 -29.21 17.94
C ASN A 699 -16.11 -30.28 18.84
N GLY A 700 -16.92 -31.16 19.43
CA GLY A 700 -16.42 -32.24 20.28
C GLY A 700 -16.00 -31.82 21.71
N LYS A 701 -16.36 -30.60 22.13
CA LYS A 701 -16.16 -30.04 23.48
C LYS A 701 -17.48 -29.58 24.09
N LEU A 702 -17.50 -29.40 25.41
CA LEU A 702 -18.55 -28.63 26.08
C LEU A 702 -18.04 -27.21 26.32
N ILE A 703 -18.62 -26.24 25.61
CA ILE A 703 -18.24 -24.83 25.65
C ILE A 703 -19.18 -24.07 26.59
N VAL A 704 -18.61 -23.40 27.58
CA VAL A 704 -19.32 -22.52 28.50
C VAL A 704 -19.33 -21.10 27.93
N LYS A 705 -20.51 -20.61 27.55
CA LYS A 705 -20.75 -19.32 26.90
C LYS A 705 -21.42 -18.34 27.85
N LEU A 706 -21.12 -17.05 27.66
CA LEU A 706 -21.89 -15.93 28.20
C LEU A 706 -22.86 -15.43 27.12
N ALA A 707 -24.04 -14.94 27.51
CA ALA A 707 -24.95 -14.31 26.55
C ALA A 707 -24.28 -13.08 25.89
N GLU A 708 -24.36 -12.98 24.55
CA GLU A 708 -23.83 -11.85 23.78
C GLU A 708 -24.44 -10.51 24.24
N ASN A 709 -25.73 -10.53 24.59
CA ASN A 709 -26.43 -9.45 25.28
C ASN A 709 -26.70 -9.83 26.73
N ALA A 710 -25.65 -9.98 27.53
CA ALA A 710 -25.78 -10.31 28.94
C ALA A 710 -26.61 -9.23 29.67
N GLN A 711 -27.77 -9.62 30.19
CA GLN A 711 -28.64 -8.72 30.91
C GLN A 711 -28.22 -8.66 32.39
N PHE A 712 -27.92 -7.45 32.86
CA PHE A 712 -27.60 -7.18 34.26
C PHE A 712 -28.55 -6.10 34.77
N THR A 713 -29.28 -6.38 35.84
CA THR A 713 -30.12 -5.38 36.50
C THR A 713 -29.28 -4.31 37.22
N ARG A 714 -28.04 -4.65 37.61
CA ARG A 714 -27.04 -3.72 38.13
C ARG A 714 -25.63 -4.29 37.97
N VAL A 715 -24.67 -3.44 37.59
CA VAL A 715 -23.23 -3.72 37.60
C VAL A 715 -22.56 -2.75 38.59
N THR A 716 -21.82 -3.25 39.57
CA THR A 716 -21.10 -2.42 40.55
C THR A 716 -19.61 -2.70 40.48
N THR A 717 -18.80 -1.67 40.19
CA THR A 717 -17.34 -1.73 40.18
C THR A 717 -16.80 -0.68 41.17
N GLY A 718 -16.41 -1.13 42.37
CA GLY A 718 -16.01 -0.22 43.44
C GLY A 718 -17.16 0.70 43.89
N LYS A 719 -16.96 2.03 43.81
CA LYS A 719 -17.99 3.05 44.13
C LYS A 719 -18.87 3.44 42.94
N THR A 720 -18.70 2.80 41.78
CA THR A 720 -19.48 3.05 40.58
C THR A 720 -20.56 1.98 40.43
N SER A 721 -21.82 2.39 40.25
CA SER A 721 -22.94 1.50 39.93
C SER A 721 -23.58 1.89 38.60
N MET A 722 -23.91 0.89 37.80
CA MET A 722 -24.64 1.02 36.54
C MET A 722 -25.91 0.20 36.64
N SER A 723 -27.06 0.77 36.33
CA SER A 723 -28.36 0.09 36.29
C SER A 723 -29.27 0.76 35.27
N ASP A 724 -30.53 0.32 35.17
CA ASP A 724 -31.56 0.96 34.36
C ASP A 724 -31.82 2.43 34.77
N ALA A 725 -31.38 2.85 35.96
CA ALA A 725 -31.44 4.24 36.41
C ALA A 725 -30.28 5.11 35.87
N GLY A 726 -29.28 4.50 35.20
CA GLY A 726 -28.09 5.15 34.67
C GLY A 726 -26.81 4.78 35.41
N ILE A 727 -25.83 5.70 35.41
CA ILE A 727 -24.49 5.49 35.97
C ILE A 727 -24.30 6.42 37.16
N GLN A 728 -23.95 5.88 38.32
CA GLN A 728 -23.59 6.65 39.51
C GLN A 728 -22.16 6.34 39.91
N ALA A 729 -21.30 7.37 39.92
CA ALA A 729 -19.92 7.29 40.38
C ALA A 729 -19.73 8.26 41.56
N GLY A 730 -19.89 7.76 42.79
CA GLY A 730 -19.93 8.60 43.98
C GLY A 730 -21.12 9.58 43.95
N ASN A 731 -20.82 10.90 44.02
CA ASN A 731 -21.83 11.97 43.98
C ASN A 731 -22.28 12.33 42.55
N VAL A 732 -21.51 11.94 41.52
CA VAL A 732 -21.83 12.24 40.12
C VAL A 732 -22.78 11.16 39.59
N LYS A 733 -23.94 11.58 39.10
CA LYS A 733 -24.98 10.70 38.54
C LYS A 733 -25.33 11.12 37.12
N ILE A 734 -25.25 10.17 36.19
CA ILE A 734 -25.83 10.23 34.86
C ILE A 734 -27.18 9.51 34.92
N ASP A 735 -28.27 10.24 34.72
CA ASP A 735 -29.62 9.68 34.74
C ASP A 735 -30.00 9.18 33.34
N ALA A 736 -30.29 7.87 33.20
CA ALA A 736 -30.56 7.26 31.90
C ALA A 736 -31.85 7.76 31.23
N ASN A 737 -32.86 8.18 32.01
CA ASN A 737 -34.13 8.64 31.47
C ASN A 737 -34.04 10.06 30.91
N THR A 738 -33.20 10.90 31.50
CA THR A 738 -33.11 12.33 31.15
C THR A 738 -31.82 12.72 30.45
N GLY A 739 -30.81 11.84 30.43
CA GLY A 739 -29.45 12.14 29.96
C GLY A 739 -28.72 13.19 30.80
N LYS A 740 -29.30 13.63 31.93
CA LYS A 740 -28.74 14.69 32.76
C LYS A 740 -27.60 14.16 33.62
N ILE A 741 -26.49 14.89 33.61
CA ILE A 741 -25.38 14.72 34.54
C ILE A 741 -25.61 15.64 35.73
N SER A 742 -25.67 15.09 36.94
CA SER A 742 -25.95 15.79 38.18
C SER A 742 -24.87 15.49 39.23
N GLY A 743 -24.75 16.34 40.24
CA GLY A 743 -23.71 16.22 41.27
C GLY A 743 -22.31 16.69 40.86
N VAL A 744 -22.18 17.39 39.72
CA VAL A 744 -20.93 18.02 39.27
C VAL A 744 -20.63 19.27 40.12
N THR A 745 -19.57 19.22 40.92
CA THR A 745 -19.06 20.37 41.70
C THR A 745 -18.50 21.45 40.77
N ALA A 746 -18.44 22.71 41.23
CA ALA A 746 -17.88 23.79 40.41
C ALA A 746 -16.38 23.54 40.16
N GLY A 747 -15.96 23.51 38.90
CA GLY A 747 -14.56 23.34 38.52
C GLY A 747 -13.70 24.53 38.93
N THR A 748 -12.51 24.30 39.44
CA THR A 748 -11.53 25.35 39.77
C THR A 748 -10.25 25.25 38.94
N ALA A 749 -9.95 24.08 38.37
CA ALA A 749 -8.87 23.87 37.41
C ALA A 749 -9.40 23.92 35.97
N ASP A 750 -8.52 24.23 35.02
CA ASP A 750 -8.89 24.39 33.60
C ASP A 750 -9.45 23.10 32.96
N ASN A 751 -9.17 21.92 33.55
CA ASN A 751 -9.64 20.62 33.10
C ASN A 751 -10.84 20.07 33.88
N ASP A 752 -11.38 20.84 34.83
CA ASP A 752 -12.59 20.43 35.55
C ASP A 752 -13.85 20.59 34.67
N ALA A 753 -14.83 19.72 34.87
CA ALA A 753 -16.14 19.88 34.24
C ALA A 753 -16.85 21.12 34.81
N VAL A 754 -17.36 21.99 33.93
CA VAL A 754 -18.11 23.19 34.33
C VAL A 754 -19.59 22.86 34.60
N ASN A 755 -20.12 23.30 35.73
CA ASN A 755 -21.55 23.14 36.02
C ASN A 755 -22.38 24.31 35.46
N VAL A 756 -23.72 24.14 35.42
CA VAL A 756 -24.65 25.15 34.86
C VAL A 756 -24.53 26.51 35.57
N LYS A 757 -24.13 26.55 36.85
CA LYS A 757 -23.91 27.81 37.58
C LYS A 757 -22.72 28.57 37.00
N GLN A 758 -21.59 27.90 36.73
CA GLN A 758 -20.43 28.51 36.09
C GLN A 758 -20.73 28.98 34.67
N LEU A 759 -21.46 28.17 33.88
CA LEU A 759 -21.88 28.57 32.54
C LEU A 759 -22.78 29.81 32.54
N LYS A 760 -23.73 29.90 33.49
CA LYS A 760 -24.59 31.09 33.64
C LYS A 760 -23.82 32.33 34.06
N ALA A 761 -22.78 32.18 34.89
CA ALA A 761 -21.95 33.29 35.36
C ALA A 761 -21.00 33.84 34.28
N SER A 762 -20.73 33.09 33.20
CA SER A 762 -19.85 33.53 32.09
C SER A 762 -20.46 34.61 31.18
N LYS A 763 -21.73 35.02 31.40
CA LYS A 763 -22.43 36.00 30.57
C LYS A 763 -22.03 37.43 30.95
N THR A 764 -21.75 38.27 29.95
CA THR A 764 -21.58 39.72 30.13
C THR A 764 -22.93 40.39 30.40
N GLU A 765 -23.01 41.21 31.45
CA GLU A 765 -24.20 42.00 31.78
C GLU A 765 -24.06 43.42 31.21
N LEU A 766 -25.04 43.85 30.41
CA LEU A 766 -25.20 45.24 29.96
C LEU A 766 -26.51 45.78 30.55
N VAL A 767 -26.45 46.96 31.16
CA VAL A 767 -27.59 47.63 31.79
C VAL A 767 -27.92 48.92 31.03
N ASP A 768 -29.21 49.26 30.89
CA ASP A 768 -29.64 50.49 30.23
C ASP A 768 -29.07 51.74 30.93
N GLY A 769 -28.43 52.62 30.16
CA GLY A 769 -28.10 53.98 30.59
C GLY A 769 -29.28 54.95 30.40
N SER A 770 -29.24 56.12 31.04
CA SER A 770 -30.32 57.12 30.92
C SER A 770 -30.45 57.64 29.48
N GLY A 771 -31.59 57.38 28.82
CA GLY A 771 -31.85 57.78 27.42
C GLY A 771 -31.34 56.80 26.35
N THR A 772 -30.81 55.65 26.79
CA THR A 772 -30.40 54.55 25.91
C THR A 772 -31.19 53.29 26.25
N LYS A 773 -31.39 52.42 25.27
CA LYS A 773 -32.06 51.14 25.43
C LYS A 773 -31.24 50.04 24.79
N VAL A 774 -30.91 49.03 25.57
CA VAL A 774 -30.17 47.84 25.15
C VAL A 774 -31.18 46.76 24.79
N VAL A 775 -31.26 46.43 23.51
CA VAL A 775 -32.11 45.35 23.01
C VAL A 775 -31.25 44.12 22.77
N ALA A 776 -31.55 43.04 23.49
CA ALA A 776 -30.91 41.75 23.31
C ALA A 776 -31.60 40.97 22.17
N ASN A 777 -30.85 40.63 21.13
CA ASN A 777 -31.31 39.80 20.03
C ASN A 777 -30.57 38.45 20.04
N LYS A 778 -31.24 37.39 19.61
CA LYS A 778 -30.60 36.08 19.44
C LYS A 778 -29.90 36.04 18.07
N GLY A 779 -28.59 35.90 18.08
CA GLY A 779 -27.79 35.71 16.86
C GLY A 779 -27.98 34.32 16.26
N ASN A 780 -27.51 34.13 15.02
CA ASN A 780 -27.69 32.89 14.24
C ASN A 780 -27.11 31.63 14.91
N ASN A 781 -26.18 31.78 15.86
CA ASN A 781 -25.54 30.67 16.57
C ASN A 781 -26.04 30.57 18.04
N GLY A 782 -27.17 31.22 18.36
CA GLY A 782 -27.77 31.19 19.69
C GLY A 782 -27.11 32.12 20.73
N GLN A 783 -26.11 32.90 20.36
CA GLN A 783 -25.49 33.92 21.21
C GLN A 783 -26.39 35.16 21.38
N THR A 784 -26.25 35.87 22.49
CA THR A 784 -26.94 37.16 22.68
C THR A 784 -26.13 38.29 22.03
N VAL A 785 -26.74 39.00 21.06
CA VAL A 785 -26.19 40.21 20.43
C VAL A 785 -26.90 41.43 21.03
N TYR A 786 -26.14 42.37 21.60
CA TYR A 786 -26.69 43.59 22.20
C TYR A 786 -26.67 44.74 21.19
N LYS A 787 -27.85 45.30 20.89
CA LYS A 787 -28.00 46.54 20.11
C LYS A 787 -28.33 47.70 21.05
N VAL A 788 -27.51 48.74 21.07
CA VAL A 788 -27.73 49.93 21.91
C VAL A 788 -28.34 51.03 21.05
N ASN A 789 -29.58 51.42 21.35
CA ASN A 789 -30.29 52.50 20.68
C ASN A 789 -30.42 53.71 21.62
N VAL A 790 -30.57 54.90 21.05
CA VAL A 790 -31.11 56.08 21.76
C VAL A 790 -32.61 56.14 21.52
N GLU A 791 -33.42 56.13 22.59
CA GLU A 791 -34.89 56.13 22.54
C GLU A 791 -35.46 57.07 23.62
N GLY A 792 -36.56 57.76 23.30
CA GLY A 792 -37.26 58.69 24.20
C GLY A 792 -36.67 60.11 24.24
N ASP A 793 -37.23 60.94 25.12
CA ASP A 793 -36.74 62.29 25.35
C ASP A 793 -35.38 62.25 26.05
N LEU A 794 -34.40 62.97 25.51
CA LEU A 794 -33.05 63.07 26.06
C LEU A 794 -33.00 64.04 27.25
N THR A 795 -33.80 63.78 28.30
CA THR A 795 -34.07 64.70 29.43
C THR A 795 -32.86 65.07 30.30
N LYS A 796 -31.71 64.39 30.12
CA LYS A 796 -30.47 64.63 30.88
C LYS A 796 -29.33 65.22 30.05
N ILE A 797 -29.57 65.66 28.82
CA ILE A 797 -28.55 66.37 28.04
C ILE A 797 -28.60 67.86 28.37
N SER A 798 -27.47 68.42 28.80
CA SER A 798 -27.36 69.86 29.12
C SER A 798 -26.86 70.70 27.94
N SER A 799 -26.19 70.07 26.97
CA SER A 799 -25.77 70.71 25.73
C SER A 799 -25.46 69.71 24.63
N ILE A 800 -25.66 70.13 23.39
CA ILE A 800 -25.14 69.46 22.18
C ILE A 800 -24.04 70.36 21.63
N SER A 801 -22.81 69.85 21.54
CA SER A 801 -21.66 70.62 21.07
C SER A 801 -21.14 70.00 19.79
N GLN A 802 -21.02 70.81 18.73
CA GLN A 802 -20.34 70.46 17.51
C GLN A 802 -19.30 71.55 17.23
N GLY A 803 -18.07 71.30 17.68
CA GLY A 803 -17.02 72.33 17.72
C GLY A 803 -17.39 73.50 18.62
N ASN A 804 -17.21 74.74 18.14
CA ASN A 804 -17.54 75.97 18.89
C ASN A 804 -19.04 76.26 18.96
N THR A 805 -19.86 75.59 18.13
CA THR A 805 -21.32 75.69 18.22
C THR A 805 -21.79 74.78 19.34
N LYS A 806 -22.05 75.39 20.50
CA LYS A 806 -22.71 74.74 21.62
C LYS A 806 -24.16 75.19 21.66
N ILE A 807 -25.09 74.25 21.60
CA ILE A 807 -26.49 74.48 21.89
C ILE A 807 -26.69 74.05 23.33
N SER A 808 -26.91 75.02 24.23
CA SER A 808 -27.25 74.72 25.61
C SER A 808 -28.76 74.61 25.72
N LEU A 809 -29.24 73.53 26.35
CA LEU A 809 -30.66 73.25 26.52
C LEU A 809 -31.03 73.41 27.99
N LYS A 810 -32.04 74.22 28.26
CA LYS A 810 -32.69 74.36 29.57
C LYS A 810 -34.21 74.29 29.37
N GLU A 811 -34.96 74.05 30.43
CA GLU A 811 -36.40 73.96 30.35
C GLU A 811 -37.00 75.26 29.78
N GLY A 812 -37.69 75.16 28.64
CA GLY A 812 -38.30 76.30 27.94
C GLY A 812 -37.33 77.26 27.22
N GLU A 813 -36.02 76.99 27.25
CA GLU A 813 -35.00 77.90 26.70
C GLU A 813 -33.98 77.14 25.84
N VAL A 814 -33.83 77.56 24.58
CA VAL A 814 -32.75 77.12 23.69
C VAL A 814 -31.74 78.25 23.59
N ASN A 815 -30.55 78.07 24.17
CA ASN A 815 -29.48 79.03 24.08
C ASN A 815 -28.44 78.61 23.03
N MET A 816 -28.39 79.37 21.94
CA MET A 816 -27.45 79.15 20.83
C MET A 816 -26.01 79.60 21.13
N ASN A 817 -25.73 80.07 22.35
CA ASN A 817 -24.44 80.59 22.84
C ASN A 817 -23.78 81.59 21.86
N GLY A 818 -24.57 82.52 21.32
CA GLY A 818 -24.09 83.55 20.38
C GLY A 818 -23.88 83.06 18.93
N SER A 819 -24.20 81.80 18.63
CA SER A 819 -24.11 81.26 17.28
C SER A 819 -25.20 81.83 16.37
N ARG A 820 -24.84 82.10 15.10
CA ARG A 820 -25.77 82.60 14.09
C ARG A 820 -26.79 81.51 13.70
N ILE A 821 -28.06 81.86 13.74
CA ILE A 821 -29.15 81.03 13.16
C ILE A 821 -29.35 81.49 11.71
N THR A 822 -29.21 80.58 10.75
CA THR A 822 -29.42 80.86 9.31
C THR A 822 -30.66 80.12 8.81
N SER A 823 -31.19 80.53 7.65
CA SER A 823 -32.43 79.98 7.07
C SER A 823 -33.69 80.17 7.93
N VAL A 824 -33.74 81.26 8.70
CA VAL A 824 -34.95 81.68 9.43
C VAL A 824 -35.96 82.25 8.42
N ALA A 825 -37.04 81.51 8.18
CA ALA A 825 -38.15 81.96 7.34
C ALA A 825 -38.81 83.24 7.90
N ASP A 826 -39.61 83.94 7.10
CA ASP A 826 -40.37 85.09 7.58
C ASP A 826 -41.34 84.64 8.69
N GLY A 827 -41.20 85.22 9.89
CA GLY A 827 -42.12 84.94 11.01
C GLY A 827 -43.55 85.36 10.67
N VAL A 828 -44.52 84.49 10.98
CA VAL A 828 -45.95 84.67 10.68
C VAL A 828 -46.75 84.86 11.98
N LYS A 829 -46.41 84.13 13.04
CA LYS A 829 -47.04 84.22 14.36
C LYS A 829 -46.24 85.13 15.31
N PRO A 830 -46.87 85.68 16.37
CA PRO A 830 -46.21 86.60 17.30
C PRO A 830 -44.98 86.04 18.02
N ASN A 831 -44.83 84.72 18.12
CA ASN A 831 -43.73 84.03 18.79
C ASN A 831 -42.70 83.41 17.82
N ASP A 832 -42.84 83.64 16.52
CA ASP A 832 -41.85 83.20 15.54
C ASP A 832 -40.59 84.11 15.61
N ALA A 833 -39.43 83.53 15.32
CA ALA A 833 -38.21 84.32 15.17
C ALA A 833 -38.29 85.18 13.90
N VAL A 834 -38.02 86.48 14.02
CA VAL A 834 -37.97 87.40 12.88
C VAL A 834 -36.58 87.40 12.24
N ASN A 835 -36.52 87.40 10.91
CA ASN A 835 -35.25 87.51 10.20
C ASN A 835 -34.87 88.98 9.93
N VAL A 836 -33.60 89.21 9.56
CA VAL A 836 -33.07 90.57 9.31
C VAL A 836 -33.80 91.27 8.15
N SER A 837 -34.35 90.51 7.20
CA SER A 837 -35.11 91.08 6.09
C SER A 837 -36.44 91.71 6.57
N GLN A 838 -37.13 91.06 7.51
CA GLN A 838 -38.34 91.59 8.15
C GLN A 838 -38.04 92.86 8.96
N LEU A 839 -36.93 92.88 9.72
CA LEU A 839 -36.48 94.05 10.48
C LEU A 839 -36.15 95.24 9.56
N ASN A 840 -35.43 95.00 8.46
CA ASN A 840 -35.06 96.06 7.50
C ASN A 840 -36.29 96.66 6.81
N ARG A 841 -37.31 95.86 6.50
CA ARG A 841 -38.59 96.37 5.96
C ARG A 841 -39.30 97.27 6.97
N GLY A 842 -39.37 96.87 8.23
CA GLY A 842 -39.93 97.70 9.31
C GLY A 842 -39.17 99.03 9.50
N LEU A 843 -37.84 98.98 9.52
CA LEU A 843 -36.98 100.17 9.63
C LEU A 843 -37.16 101.15 8.46
N ALA A 844 -37.28 100.64 7.23
CA ALA A 844 -37.52 101.48 6.05
C ALA A 844 -38.85 102.24 6.15
N GLN A 845 -39.91 101.59 6.65
CA GLN A 845 -41.21 102.22 6.87
C GLN A 845 -41.16 103.32 7.94
N ILE A 846 -40.40 103.11 9.02
CA ILE A 846 -40.16 104.12 10.06
C ILE A 846 -39.41 105.33 9.48
N ASN A 847 -38.34 105.12 8.72
CA ASN A 847 -37.57 106.22 8.11
C ASN A 847 -38.42 107.06 7.14
N ASN A 848 -39.31 106.43 6.38
CA ASN A 848 -40.25 107.15 5.51
C ASN A 848 -41.24 108.00 6.31
N ASN A 849 -41.74 107.49 7.44
CA ASN A 849 -42.62 108.26 8.33
C ASN A 849 -41.89 109.45 8.96
N ILE A 850 -40.63 109.28 9.41
CA ILE A 850 -39.81 110.36 9.98
C ILE A 850 -39.59 111.47 8.94
N ASN A 851 -39.24 111.10 7.70
CA ASN A 851 -39.06 112.07 6.61
C ASN A 851 -40.35 112.83 6.26
N LYS A 852 -41.51 112.18 6.40
CA LYS A 852 -42.81 112.84 6.22
C LYS A 852 -43.07 113.87 7.33
N VAL A 853 -42.89 113.48 8.60
CA VAL A 853 -43.08 114.36 9.76
C VAL A 853 -42.16 115.59 9.70
N ASP A 854 -40.89 115.40 9.32
CA ASP A 854 -39.94 116.51 9.18
C ASP A 854 -40.36 117.52 8.10
N LYS A 855 -40.86 117.07 6.95
CA LYS A 855 -41.35 117.96 5.88
C LYS A 855 -42.63 118.69 6.29
N ASP A 856 -43.56 118.00 6.94
CA ASP A 856 -44.82 118.59 7.41
C ASP A 856 -44.54 119.68 8.49
N LEU A 857 -43.59 119.43 9.41
CA LEU A 857 -43.11 120.42 10.39
C LEU A 857 -42.51 121.66 9.72
N ARG A 858 -41.62 121.48 8.73
CA ARG A 858 -40.99 122.60 8.00
C ARG A 858 -42.03 123.45 7.27
N GLY A 859 -43.03 122.81 6.66
CA GLY A 859 -44.17 123.48 6.05
C GLY A 859 -44.96 124.32 7.06
N GLY A 860 -45.20 123.79 8.27
CA GLY A 860 -45.84 124.53 9.36
C GLY A 860 -45.08 125.79 9.77
N ILE A 861 -43.75 125.71 9.90
CA ILE A 861 -42.89 126.86 10.24
C ILE A 861 -42.90 127.91 9.11
N ALA A 862 -42.83 127.48 7.84
CA ALA A 862 -42.95 128.39 6.70
C ALA A 862 -44.29 129.15 6.73
N GLY A 863 -45.39 128.46 7.08
CA GLY A 863 -46.71 129.07 7.28
C GLY A 863 -46.72 130.13 8.38
N ALA A 864 -46.09 129.85 9.52
CA ALA A 864 -45.95 130.80 10.62
C ALA A 864 -45.13 132.04 10.22
N LEU A 865 -44.01 131.86 9.51
CA LEU A 865 -43.19 132.96 9.00
C LEU A 865 -43.97 133.84 7.99
N ALA A 866 -44.74 133.21 7.10
CA ALA A 866 -45.59 133.92 6.15
C ALA A 866 -46.63 134.81 6.87
N SER A 867 -47.28 134.28 7.91
CA SER A 867 -48.23 135.03 8.74
C SER A 867 -47.57 136.12 9.57
N ALA A 868 -46.34 135.90 10.06
CA ALA A 868 -45.59 136.89 10.83
C ALA A 868 -45.19 138.10 9.98
N GLY A 869 -44.81 137.89 8.71
CA GLY A 869 -44.43 138.95 7.76
C GLY A 869 -45.58 139.86 7.31
N LEU A 870 -46.83 139.58 7.72
CA LEU A 870 -47.99 140.39 7.33
C LEU A 870 -47.96 141.78 7.99
N TYR A 871 -47.97 142.81 7.15
CA TYR A 871 -48.08 144.21 7.58
C TYR A 871 -49.43 144.49 8.26
N GLN A 872 -49.41 145.41 9.24
CA GLN A 872 -50.60 145.86 9.96
C GLN A 872 -50.95 147.31 9.64
N ALA A 873 -52.24 147.66 9.68
CA ALA A 873 -52.70 149.04 9.53
C ALA A 873 -52.08 149.96 10.60
N THR A 874 -51.60 151.13 10.21
CA THR A 874 -50.92 152.09 11.11
C THR A 874 -51.66 153.43 11.24
N LEU A 875 -52.71 153.64 10.43
CA LEU A 875 -53.50 154.87 10.42
C LEU A 875 -54.86 154.64 11.11
N PRO A 876 -55.28 155.53 12.04
CA PRO A 876 -56.59 155.47 12.68
C PRO A 876 -57.74 155.39 11.67
N GLY A 877 -58.68 154.47 11.91
CA GLY A 877 -59.88 154.25 11.10
C GLY A 877 -59.68 153.59 9.74
N LYS A 878 -58.46 153.18 9.39
CA LYS A 878 -58.15 152.50 8.12
C LYS A 878 -58.04 151.00 8.29
N SER A 879 -58.56 150.27 7.29
CA SER A 879 -58.34 148.83 7.12
C SER A 879 -57.18 148.58 6.15
N MET A 880 -56.45 147.49 6.34
CA MET A 880 -55.38 147.03 5.48
C MET A 880 -55.54 145.54 5.19
N VAL A 881 -55.43 145.17 3.92
CA VAL A 881 -55.19 143.79 3.49
C VAL A 881 -53.71 143.67 3.18
N SER A 882 -53.05 142.64 3.70
CA SER A 882 -51.66 142.34 3.44
C SER A 882 -51.49 140.90 2.97
N ALA A 883 -50.47 140.64 2.16
CA ALA A 883 -50.07 139.30 1.76
C ALA A 883 -48.61 139.10 2.15
N GLY A 884 -48.30 137.92 2.67
CA GLY A 884 -46.98 137.55 3.15
C GLY A 884 -46.57 136.21 2.55
N VAL A 885 -45.27 136.06 2.31
CA VAL A 885 -44.69 134.77 1.91
C VAL A 885 -43.64 134.38 2.94
N GLY A 886 -43.58 133.10 3.25
CA GLY A 886 -42.64 132.53 4.21
C GLY A 886 -41.96 131.33 3.60
N THR A 887 -40.67 131.18 3.83
CA THR A 887 -39.92 129.99 3.44
C THR A 887 -39.09 129.50 4.61
N TYR A 888 -39.03 128.18 4.79
CA TYR A 888 -38.20 127.56 5.81
C TYR A 888 -37.65 126.22 5.31
N LYS A 889 -36.32 126.15 5.15
CA LYS A 889 -35.57 124.95 4.75
C LYS A 889 -36.18 124.16 3.57
N GLY A 890 -36.60 124.88 2.52
CA GLY A 890 -37.11 124.31 1.27
C GLY A 890 -38.64 124.20 1.16
N GLU A 891 -39.37 124.40 2.26
CA GLU A 891 -40.83 124.50 2.23
C GLU A 891 -41.25 125.97 2.18
N ASN A 892 -42.33 126.25 1.45
CA ASN A 892 -42.83 127.60 1.19
C ASN A 892 -44.26 127.72 1.69
N ALA A 893 -44.67 128.92 2.06
CA ALA A 893 -46.04 129.21 2.42
C ALA A 893 -46.45 130.61 2.02
N VAL A 894 -47.74 130.77 1.80
CA VAL A 894 -48.37 132.06 1.54
C VAL A 894 -49.37 132.35 2.65
N ALA A 895 -49.42 133.61 3.08
CA ALA A 895 -50.37 134.10 4.05
C ALA A 895 -51.11 135.32 3.52
N LEU A 896 -52.37 135.44 3.89
CA LEU A 896 -53.22 136.59 3.63
C LEU A 896 -53.70 137.14 4.97
N GLY A 897 -53.56 138.44 5.16
CA GLY A 897 -53.84 139.17 6.38
C GLY A 897 -54.86 140.27 6.16
N TYR A 898 -55.71 140.49 7.16
CA TYR A 898 -56.55 141.66 7.28
C TYR A 898 -56.29 142.32 8.62
N SER A 899 -56.13 143.64 8.66
CA SER A 899 -55.99 144.38 9.91
C SER A 899 -56.72 145.72 9.85
N ARG A 900 -57.14 146.24 11.00
CA ARG A 900 -57.81 147.54 11.10
C ARG A 900 -57.48 148.20 12.43
N LEU A 901 -57.21 149.49 12.40
CA LEU A 901 -57.18 150.35 13.60
C LEU A 901 -58.53 151.06 13.79
N SER A 902 -58.98 151.17 15.03
CA SER A 902 -60.17 151.96 15.39
C SER A 902 -59.99 153.41 15.00
N ASP A 903 -61.09 154.14 14.83
CA ASP A 903 -61.06 155.54 14.41
C ASP A 903 -60.30 156.42 15.44
N SER A 904 -60.30 156.03 16.71
CA SER A 904 -59.51 156.67 17.78
C SER A 904 -58.02 156.33 17.76
N GLY A 905 -57.60 155.37 16.94
CA GLY A 905 -56.25 154.82 16.92
C GLY A 905 -55.88 153.96 18.13
N LYS A 906 -56.76 153.82 19.13
CA LYS A 906 -56.44 153.11 20.38
C LYS A 906 -56.59 151.60 20.32
N LEU A 907 -57.38 151.03 19.40
CA LEU A 907 -57.62 149.59 19.29
C LEU A 907 -57.29 149.09 17.89
N GLY A 908 -56.47 148.06 17.75
CA GLY A 908 -56.13 147.42 16.49
C GLY A 908 -56.51 145.94 16.48
N VAL A 909 -57.06 145.44 15.38
CA VAL A 909 -57.30 144.00 15.15
C VAL A 909 -56.51 143.52 13.94
N LYS A 910 -56.01 142.28 13.98
CA LYS A 910 -55.34 141.59 12.88
C LYS A 910 -55.84 140.15 12.80
N PHE A 911 -56.14 139.71 11.59
CA PHE A 911 -56.51 138.34 11.24
C PHE A 911 -55.58 137.88 10.12
N SER A 912 -55.19 136.60 10.13
CA SER A 912 -54.37 136.01 9.08
C SER A 912 -54.75 134.55 8.84
N VAL A 913 -54.65 134.14 7.59
CA VAL A 913 -54.72 132.74 7.15
C VAL A 913 -53.48 132.44 6.34
N ASN A 914 -52.96 131.21 6.42
CA ASN A 914 -51.84 130.75 5.63
C ASN A 914 -52.06 129.34 5.07
N SER A 915 -51.36 129.03 4.00
CA SER A 915 -51.24 127.67 3.45
C SER A 915 -49.82 127.42 2.96
N ASN A 916 -49.31 126.22 3.18
CA ASN A 916 -47.93 125.83 2.87
C ASN A 916 -47.84 124.84 1.70
N SER A 917 -46.61 124.57 1.23
CA SER A 917 -46.30 123.63 0.14
C SER A 917 -46.58 122.15 0.46
N ARG A 918 -46.87 121.82 1.73
CA ARG A 918 -47.34 120.49 2.16
C ARG A 918 -48.86 120.35 2.03
N GLY A 919 -49.56 121.46 1.78
CA GLY A 919 -51.02 121.53 1.70
C GLY A 919 -51.71 121.81 3.03
N ASP A 920 -50.95 121.98 4.12
CA ASP A 920 -51.53 122.33 5.41
C ASP A 920 -51.99 123.79 5.41
N ARG A 921 -52.95 124.09 6.28
CA ARG A 921 -53.59 125.40 6.40
C ARG A 921 -53.56 125.86 7.85
N GLY A 922 -53.21 127.11 8.07
CA GLY A 922 -53.19 127.75 9.38
C GLY A 922 -54.00 129.04 9.40
N ALA A 923 -54.47 129.45 10.57
CA ALA A 923 -55.11 130.73 10.79
C ALA A 923 -54.74 131.30 12.16
N ALA A 924 -54.66 132.62 12.28
CA ALA A 924 -54.36 133.32 13.52
C ALA A 924 -55.05 134.68 13.57
N ALA A 925 -55.46 135.14 14.75
CA ALA A 925 -56.06 136.45 14.97
C ALA A 925 -55.49 137.08 16.25
N SER A 926 -55.39 138.41 16.29
CA SER A 926 -54.89 139.18 17.43
C SER A 926 -55.60 140.53 17.54
N VAL A 927 -55.70 141.04 18.76
CA VAL A 927 -56.19 142.40 19.08
C VAL A 927 -55.15 143.09 19.96
N GLY A 928 -54.90 144.37 19.72
CA GLY A 928 -53.97 145.20 20.48
C GLY A 928 -54.62 146.52 20.86
N TYR A 929 -54.28 147.06 22.02
CA TYR A 929 -54.74 148.37 22.50
C TYR A 929 -53.52 149.25 22.81
N GLN A 930 -53.49 150.48 22.29
CA GLN A 930 -52.44 151.47 22.51
C GLN A 930 -53.02 152.72 23.17
N TRP A 931 -52.33 153.28 24.16
CA TRP A 931 -52.81 154.40 24.99
C TRP A 931 -51.99 155.67 24.79
#